data_AF-A0A1L3KS56-F1
#
_entry.id   AF-A0A1L3KS56-F1
#
_cell.length_a   1.000
_cell.length_b   1.000
_cell.length_c   1.000
_cell.angle_alpha   90.00
_cell.angle_beta   90.00
_cell.angle_gamma   90.00
#
_symmetry.space_group_name_H-M   'P 1'
#
loop_
_entity.id
_entity.type
_entity.pdbx_description
1 polymer ?
#
loop_
_entity_poly.entity_id
_entity_poly.type
_entity_poly.pdbx_seq_one_letter_code
_entity_poly.pdbx_strand_id
1 'polypeptide(L)'
;MSKRHPRISGVKGYRLHAQRLEYTGKSGAMRTIKYPLYSSPSGGRTVPREIVSAINDDYVGLYGLSNFDDLYNAEKRNEEKVYSVLDFWYDCVQYGAVFSYTAPGLLKNVAEVRGGSYELTKTLKGSHLYDELQIDKVIKFLNKKEISRANGSLDKLKKDIIDCFKAEYRERHKDQCNKLADDIKNAKKDAGASLGERQKKLFRDFFGISEQSENDKPSFTNPLNLTCCLLPFDTVNNNRNRGEVLFNKLKEYAQKLDKNEGSLEMWEYIGIGNSGTAFSNFLGEGFLGRLRENKITELKKAMMDITDAWRGQEQEEELEKRLRILAALTIKLREPKFDNHWGGYRSDINGKLSSWLQNYINQTVKIKEDLKGHKKDLKKAKEMINRFGESDTKEEAVVSSLLESIEKIVPDDSADDEKPDIPAIAIYRRFLSDGRLTLNRFVQREDVQEALIKERLEAEKKKKPKKRKKKSDAEDEKETIDFKELFPHLAKPLKLVPNFYGDSKRELYKKYKNAAIYTDALWKAVEKIYKSAFSSSLKNSFFDTDFDKDFFIKRLQKIFSVYRRFNTDKWKPIVKNSFAPYCDIVSLAENEVLYKPKQSRSRKSAAIDKNRVRLPSTENIAKAGIALARELSVAGFDWKDLLKKEEHEEYIDLIELHKTALALLLAVTETQLDISALDFVENGTVKDFMKTRDGNLVLEGRFLEMFSQSIVFSELRGLAGLMSRKEFITRSAIQTMNGKQAELLYIPHEFQSAKITTPKEMSRAFLDLAPAEFATSLEPESLSEKSLLKLKQMRYYPHYFGYELTRTGQGIDGGVAENALRLEKSPVKKREIKCKQYKTLGRGQNKIVLYVRSSYYQTQFLEWFLHRPKNVQTDVAVSGSFLIDEKKVKTRWNYDALTVALEPVSGSERVFVSQPFTIFPEKSAEEEGQRYLGIDIGEYGIAYTALEITGDSAKILDQNFISDPQLKTLREEVKGLKLDQRRGTFAMPSTKIARIRESLVHSLRNRIHHLALKHKAKIVYELEVSRFEEGKQKIKKVYATLKKADVYSEIDADKNLQTTVWGKLAVASEISASYTSQFCGACKKLWRAEMQVDETITTQELIGTVRVIKGGTLIDAIKDFMRPPIFDENDTPFPKYRDFCDKHHISKKMRGNSCLFICPFCRANADADIQASQTIALLRYVKEEKKVEDYFERFRKLKNIKVLGQMKKI
;
A
#
# COMPACT_ATOMS: atom_id res chain seq x y z
N MET A 1 -9.48 -49.40 18.28
CA MET A 1 -9.22 -49.13 16.85
C MET A 1 -9.70 -47.73 16.48
N SER A 2 -8.83 -46.72 16.54
CA SER A 2 -9.18 -45.32 16.20
C SER A 2 -9.16 -45.13 14.69
N LYS A 3 -10.33 -44.87 14.07
CA LYS A 3 -10.41 -44.42 12.67
C LYS A 3 -9.64 -43.10 12.54
N ARG A 4 -8.45 -43.15 11.95
CA ARG A 4 -7.74 -41.95 11.50
C ARG A 4 -8.67 -41.19 10.56
N HIS A 5 -9.14 -40.02 10.97
CA HIS A 5 -9.80 -39.09 10.05
C HIS A 5 -8.91 -38.90 8.82
N PRO A 6 -9.47 -38.87 7.60
CA PRO A 6 -8.70 -38.53 6.42
C PRO A 6 -8.06 -37.17 6.67
N ARG A 7 -6.73 -37.08 6.56
CA ARG A 7 -6.10 -35.76 6.36
C ARG A 7 -6.90 -35.14 5.23
N ILE A 8 -7.55 -33.99 5.48
CA ILE A 8 -8.14 -33.17 4.42
C ILE A 8 -6.96 -32.79 3.52
N SER A 9 -6.64 -33.64 2.55
CA SER A 9 -5.78 -33.37 1.42
C SER A 9 -6.58 -32.47 0.50
N GLY A 10 -6.94 -31.30 1.03
CA GLY A 10 -7.70 -30.27 0.34
C GLY A 10 -7.01 -29.98 -0.97
N VAL A 11 -7.82 -29.79 -2.01
CA VAL A 11 -7.37 -29.31 -3.30
C VAL A 11 -6.47 -28.09 -3.06
N LYS A 12 -5.17 -28.22 -3.34
CA LYS A 12 -4.16 -27.16 -3.15
C LYS A 12 -3.72 -26.64 -4.51
N GLY A 13 -3.32 -25.37 -4.55
CA GLY A 13 -2.74 -24.76 -5.74
C GLY A 13 -3.75 -24.45 -6.84
N TYR A 14 -3.35 -24.71 -8.08
CA TYR A 14 -4.08 -24.28 -9.27
C TYR A 14 -5.49 -24.89 -9.35
N ARG A 15 -5.69 -26.15 -8.94
CA ARG A 15 -7.01 -26.82 -8.98
C ARG A 15 -8.04 -26.08 -8.15
N LEU A 16 -7.63 -25.57 -6.99
CA LEU A 16 -8.49 -24.74 -6.17
C LEU A 16 -8.75 -23.41 -6.87
N HIS A 17 -7.73 -22.75 -7.42
CA HIS A 17 -7.91 -21.49 -8.16
C HIS A 17 -8.82 -21.61 -9.40
N ALA A 18 -8.77 -22.72 -10.12
CA ALA A 18 -9.65 -23.00 -11.24
C ALA A 18 -11.10 -23.18 -10.77
N GLN A 19 -11.34 -24.05 -9.79
CA GLN A 19 -12.67 -24.28 -9.19
C GLN A 19 -13.27 -22.98 -8.62
N ARG A 20 -12.42 -22.11 -8.04
CA ARG A 20 -12.80 -20.78 -7.57
C ARG A 20 -13.35 -19.92 -8.72
N LEU A 21 -12.65 -19.84 -9.85
CA LEU A 21 -13.08 -19.02 -10.98
C LEU A 21 -14.32 -19.58 -11.70
N GLU A 22 -14.46 -20.90 -11.73
CA GLU A 22 -15.70 -21.57 -12.17
C GLU A 22 -16.88 -21.18 -11.29
N TYR A 23 -16.70 -21.23 -9.97
CA TYR A 23 -17.76 -20.94 -8.98
C TYR A 23 -18.27 -19.49 -9.02
N THR A 24 -17.43 -18.51 -9.34
CA THR A 24 -17.87 -17.10 -9.41
C THR A 24 -18.51 -16.71 -10.73
N GLY A 25 -18.41 -17.55 -11.76
CA GLY A 25 -19.05 -17.38 -13.06
C GLY A 25 -18.69 -16.11 -13.85
N LYS A 26 -17.87 -15.19 -13.35
CA LYS A 26 -17.59 -13.89 -14.00
C LYS A 26 -16.18 -13.33 -13.71
N SER A 27 -15.58 -12.77 -14.77
CA SER A 27 -14.33 -12.00 -14.89
C SER A 27 -13.03 -12.75 -14.58
N GLY A 28 -12.10 -12.74 -15.54
CA GLY A 28 -10.81 -13.41 -15.38
C GLY A 28 -9.97 -12.80 -14.26
N ALA A 29 -9.17 -13.63 -13.59
CA ALA A 29 -8.30 -13.19 -12.50
C ALA A 29 -6.84 -13.11 -12.94
N MET A 30 -6.23 -11.96 -12.71
CA MET A 30 -4.83 -11.74 -13.02
C MET A 30 -3.94 -12.36 -11.94
N ARG A 31 -2.81 -12.92 -12.34
CA ARG A 31 -1.74 -13.41 -11.46
C ARG A 31 -0.41 -13.00 -12.06
N THR A 32 0.59 -12.86 -11.20
CA THR A 32 1.96 -12.61 -11.61
C THR A 32 2.87 -13.48 -10.77
N ILE A 33 3.74 -14.26 -11.42
CA ILE A 33 4.72 -15.10 -10.74
C ILE A 33 6.12 -14.63 -11.15
N LYS A 34 7.00 -14.47 -10.15
CA LYS A 34 8.42 -14.22 -10.35
C LYS A 34 9.17 -15.54 -10.44
N TYR A 35 9.75 -15.82 -11.59
CA TYR A 35 10.56 -16.99 -11.88
C TYR A 35 12.04 -16.59 -11.85
N PRO A 36 12.86 -17.16 -10.94
CA PRO A 36 14.29 -16.90 -10.94
C PRO A 36 14.95 -17.60 -12.13
N LEU A 37 15.84 -16.89 -12.81
CA LEU A 37 16.53 -17.35 -14.01
C LEU A 37 17.98 -17.76 -13.71
N TYR A 38 18.46 -18.79 -14.40
CA TYR A 38 19.83 -19.31 -14.28
C TYR A 38 20.40 -19.72 -15.65
N SER A 39 21.72 -19.67 -15.78
CA SER A 39 22.47 -20.28 -16.90
C SER A 39 22.41 -21.82 -16.81
N SER A 40 22.58 -22.51 -17.95
CA SER A 40 22.68 -23.97 -18.02
C SER A 40 23.78 -24.50 -17.08
N PRO A 41 23.64 -25.68 -16.45
CA PRO A 41 24.66 -26.27 -15.57
C PRO A 41 26.07 -26.38 -16.20
N SER A 42 26.16 -26.49 -17.53
CA SER A 42 27.43 -26.56 -18.28
C SER A 42 28.12 -25.18 -18.46
N GLY A 43 27.39 -24.08 -18.29
CA GLY A 43 27.94 -22.72 -18.23
C GLY A 43 27.84 -22.22 -16.80
N GLY A 44 28.98 -22.04 -16.12
CA GLY A 44 29.10 -21.78 -14.67
C GLY A 44 27.99 -20.93 -14.00
N ARG A 45 27.83 -21.13 -12.68
CA ARG A 45 26.73 -20.68 -11.78
C ARG A 45 26.36 -19.18 -11.76
N THR A 46 26.85 -18.36 -12.67
CA THR A 46 26.56 -16.93 -12.79
C THR A 46 25.59 -16.68 -13.94
N VAL A 47 24.44 -16.07 -13.64
CA VAL A 47 23.68 -15.32 -14.67
C VAL A 47 24.68 -14.43 -15.41
N PRO A 48 24.69 -14.37 -16.75
CA PRO A 48 25.62 -13.50 -17.47
C PRO A 48 25.56 -12.09 -16.88
N ARG A 49 26.64 -11.61 -16.24
CA ARG A 49 26.72 -10.28 -15.61
C ARG A 49 26.25 -9.18 -16.56
N GLU A 50 26.42 -9.41 -17.86
CA GLU A 50 25.95 -8.55 -18.94
C GLU A 50 24.43 -8.36 -18.97
N ILE A 51 23.62 -9.37 -18.60
CA ILE A 51 22.16 -9.25 -18.54
C ILE A 51 21.75 -8.39 -17.35
N VAL A 52 22.38 -8.60 -16.19
CA VAL A 52 22.17 -7.75 -15.00
C VAL A 52 22.55 -6.31 -15.33
N SER A 53 23.72 -6.10 -15.94
CA SER A 53 24.17 -4.79 -16.39
C SER A 53 23.18 -4.16 -17.37
N ALA A 54 22.71 -4.91 -18.37
CA ALA A 54 21.75 -4.40 -19.36
C ALA A 54 20.41 -4.02 -18.72
N ILE A 55 19.91 -4.81 -17.76
CA ILE A 55 18.66 -4.49 -17.05
C ILE A 55 18.84 -3.18 -16.27
N ASN A 56 19.97 -3.05 -15.58
CA ASN A 56 20.27 -1.84 -14.82
C ASN A 56 20.48 -0.62 -15.73
N ASP A 57 21.19 -0.79 -16.84
CA ASP A 57 21.46 0.27 -17.81
C ASP A 57 20.18 0.82 -18.43
N ASP A 58 19.25 -0.06 -18.81
CA ASP A 58 17.95 0.37 -19.33
C ASP A 58 17.09 1.00 -18.24
N TYR A 59 17.10 0.45 -17.02
CA TYR A 59 16.38 1.05 -15.89
C TYR A 59 16.88 2.46 -15.58
N VAL A 60 18.20 2.64 -15.48
CA VAL A 60 18.85 3.93 -15.26
C VAL A 60 18.65 4.87 -16.45
N GLY A 61 18.69 4.37 -17.69
CA GLY A 61 18.38 5.14 -18.89
C GLY A 61 16.94 5.65 -18.92
N LEU A 62 15.98 4.85 -18.42
CA LEU A 62 14.56 5.24 -18.37
C LEU A 62 14.26 6.24 -17.25
N TYR A 63 14.76 5.98 -16.04
CA TYR A 63 14.30 6.66 -14.82
C TYR A 63 15.39 7.45 -14.08
N GLY A 64 16.63 7.37 -14.55
CA GLY A 64 17.79 7.93 -13.88
C GLY A 64 18.20 7.15 -12.64
N LEU A 65 19.19 7.69 -11.92
CA LEU A 65 19.70 7.09 -10.70
C LEU A 65 18.65 7.16 -9.58
N SER A 66 18.19 6.00 -9.13
CA SER A 66 17.15 5.87 -8.09
C SER A 66 17.42 4.78 -7.06
N ASN A 67 18.34 3.84 -7.33
CA ASN A 67 18.88 2.95 -6.31
C ASN A 67 20.05 3.62 -5.57
N PHE A 68 20.26 3.21 -4.31
CA PHE A 68 21.29 3.78 -3.44
C PHE A 68 22.71 3.49 -3.93
N ASP A 69 22.93 2.29 -4.44
CA ASP A 69 24.23 1.88 -4.95
C ASP A 69 24.53 2.50 -6.32
N ASP A 70 23.52 2.67 -7.18
CA ASP A 70 23.67 3.44 -8.43
C ASP A 70 24.10 4.88 -8.12
N LEU A 71 23.44 5.53 -7.14
CA LEU A 71 23.78 6.89 -6.72
C LEU A 71 25.19 6.98 -6.12
N TYR A 72 25.56 6.02 -5.27
CA TYR A 72 26.89 5.97 -4.67
C TYR A 72 28.01 5.71 -5.67
N ASN A 73 27.80 4.79 -6.61
CA ASN A 73 28.79 4.49 -7.64
C ASN A 73 28.96 5.65 -8.63
N ALA A 74 27.88 6.35 -8.98
CA ALA A 74 27.96 7.54 -9.81
C ALA A 74 28.78 8.64 -9.11
N GLU A 75 28.49 8.89 -7.84
CA GLU A 75 29.22 9.88 -7.03
C GLU A 75 30.71 9.53 -6.88
N LYS A 76 31.04 8.27 -6.60
CA LYS A 76 32.44 7.81 -6.50
C LYS A 76 33.22 8.00 -7.81
N ARG A 77 32.54 7.90 -8.95
CA ARG A 77 33.13 8.08 -10.28
C ARG A 77 33.15 9.55 -10.72
N ASN A 78 32.68 10.49 -9.89
CA ASN A 78 32.41 11.87 -10.26
C ASN A 78 31.57 11.97 -11.55
N GLU A 79 30.68 11.00 -11.77
CA GLU A 79 29.75 11.03 -12.89
C GLU A 79 28.66 12.06 -12.60
N GLU A 80 28.50 13.04 -13.49
CA GLU A 80 27.34 13.93 -13.47
C GLU A 80 26.03 13.12 -13.46
N LYS A 81 24.94 13.76 -13.02
CA LYS A 81 23.59 13.17 -13.03
C LYS A 81 23.33 12.47 -14.36
N VAL A 82 23.00 11.18 -14.30
CA VAL A 82 22.57 10.45 -15.50
C VAL A 82 21.27 11.05 -16.01
N TYR A 83 21.32 11.57 -17.23
CA TYR A 83 20.18 12.12 -17.93
C TYR A 83 19.34 10.98 -18.51
N SER A 84 18.08 10.91 -18.08
CA SER A 84 17.18 9.82 -18.42
C SER A 84 16.10 10.21 -19.42
N VAL A 85 15.42 9.21 -20.00
CA VAL A 85 14.24 9.43 -20.86
C VAL A 85 13.15 10.20 -20.13
N LEU A 86 12.99 9.96 -18.83
CA LEU A 86 12.07 10.71 -17.99
C LEU A 86 12.48 12.19 -17.85
N ASP A 87 13.77 12.48 -17.72
CA ASP A 87 14.28 13.86 -17.70
C ASP A 87 14.03 14.54 -19.04
N PHE A 88 14.31 13.85 -20.16
CA PHE A 88 14.07 14.37 -21.51
C PHE A 88 12.60 14.68 -21.77
N TRP A 89 11.70 13.78 -21.37
CA TRP A 89 10.25 14.03 -21.45
C TRP A 89 9.84 15.26 -20.63
N TYR A 90 10.35 15.39 -19.40
CA TYR A 90 10.06 16.53 -18.54
C TYR A 90 10.55 17.84 -19.16
N ASP A 91 11.77 17.88 -19.68
CA ASP A 91 12.33 19.07 -20.33
C ASP A 91 11.51 19.45 -21.56
N CYS A 92 11.08 18.48 -22.38
CA CYS A 92 10.17 18.73 -23.49
C CYS A 92 8.87 19.43 -23.03
N VAL A 93 8.26 18.96 -21.95
CA VAL A 93 7.06 19.62 -21.37
C VAL A 93 7.38 21.04 -20.90
N GLN A 94 8.55 21.28 -20.28
CA GLN A 94 8.99 22.62 -19.89
C GLN A 94 9.19 23.56 -21.10
N TYR A 95 9.66 23.03 -22.23
CA TYR A 95 9.83 23.77 -23.48
C TYR A 95 8.53 23.91 -24.30
N GLY A 96 7.38 23.49 -23.73
CA GLY A 96 6.06 23.72 -24.30
C GLY A 96 5.53 22.57 -25.16
N ALA A 97 6.05 21.36 -25.00
CA ALA A 97 5.56 20.19 -25.72
C ALA A 97 4.09 19.86 -25.40
N VAL A 98 3.27 19.79 -26.45
CA VAL A 98 1.94 19.20 -26.45
C VAL A 98 1.99 17.89 -27.20
N PHE A 99 1.33 16.87 -26.66
CA PHE A 99 1.37 15.50 -27.17
C PHE A 99 0.00 15.04 -27.68
N SER A 100 0.03 13.99 -28.53
CA SER A 100 -1.14 13.18 -28.85
C SER A 100 -0.72 11.77 -29.29
N TYR A 101 -1.65 10.83 -29.31
CA TYR A 101 -1.40 9.45 -29.76
C TYR A 101 -1.17 9.31 -31.26
N THR A 102 -1.65 10.27 -32.04
CA THR A 102 -1.56 10.27 -33.51
C THR A 102 -1.25 11.67 -34.01
N ALA A 103 -0.64 11.77 -35.19
CA ALA A 103 -0.38 13.06 -35.82
C ALA A 103 -1.66 13.91 -36.04
N PRO A 104 -2.82 13.35 -36.45
CA PRO A 104 -4.05 14.11 -36.52
C PRO A 104 -4.60 14.55 -35.16
N GLY A 105 -4.47 13.69 -34.14
CA GLY A 105 -4.82 14.07 -32.77
C GLY A 105 -3.92 15.19 -32.25
N LEU A 106 -2.66 15.25 -32.68
CA LEU A 106 -1.74 16.32 -32.31
C LEU A 106 -2.20 17.67 -32.86
N LEU A 107 -2.63 17.72 -34.13
CA LEU A 107 -3.18 18.94 -34.73
C LEU A 107 -4.43 19.43 -33.97
N LYS A 108 -5.31 18.50 -33.61
CA LYS A 108 -6.48 18.80 -32.77
C LYS A 108 -6.06 19.37 -31.41
N ASN A 109 -5.20 18.66 -30.68
CA ASN A 109 -4.77 19.05 -29.33
C ASN A 109 -4.05 20.40 -29.33
N VAL A 110 -3.22 20.68 -30.34
CA VAL A 110 -2.55 21.98 -30.52
C VAL A 110 -3.57 23.10 -30.78
N ALA A 111 -4.56 22.88 -31.65
CA ALA A 111 -5.60 23.86 -31.92
C ALA A 111 -6.41 24.18 -30.65
N GLU A 112 -6.84 23.15 -29.92
CA GLU A 112 -7.65 23.30 -28.70
C GLU A 112 -6.88 24.02 -27.59
N VAL A 113 -5.62 23.67 -27.34
CA VAL A 113 -4.81 24.34 -26.31
C VAL A 113 -4.58 25.83 -26.65
N ARG A 114 -4.67 26.21 -27.93
CA ARG A 114 -4.59 27.62 -28.36
C ARG A 114 -5.94 28.35 -28.31
N GLY A 115 -7.00 27.72 -27.80
CA GLY A 115 -8.35 28.28 -27.81
C GLY A 115 -9.02 28.29 -29.19
N GLY A 116 -8.40 27.65 -30.18
CA GLY A 116 -8.95 27.53 -31.53
C GLY A 116 -9.79 26.26 -31.68
N SER A 117 -10.68 26.24 -32.66
CA SER A 117 -11.33 25.00 -33.09
C SER A 117 -10.53 24.35 -34.20
N TYR A 118 -10.25 23.05 -34.10
CA TYR A 118 -9.71 22.27 -35.20
C TYR A 118 -10.60 22.45 -36.45
N GLU A 119 -10.04 22.80 -37.61
CA GLU A 119 -10.84 23.23 -38.77
C GLU A 119 -11.91 22.21 -39.17
N LEU A 120 -11.59 20.92 -39.12
CA LEU A 120 -12.54 19.86 -39.43
C LEU A 120 -13.73 19.86 -38.45
N THR A 121 -13.51 20.24 -37.19
CA THR A 121 -14.59 20.45 -36.20
C THR A 121 -15.45 21.65 -36.57
N LYS A 122 -14.86 22.74 -37.08
CA LYS A 122 -15.58 23.92 -37.58
C LYS A 122 -16.44 23.56 -38.80
N THR A 123 -15.92 22.77 -39.73
CA THR A 123 -16.68 22.30 -40.89
C THR A 123 -17.78 21.32 -40.49
N LEU A 124 -17.50 20.41 -39.54
CA LEU A 124 -18.51 19.49 -39.01
C LEU A 124 -19.62 20.22 -38.23
N LYS A 125 -19.34 21.35 -37.57
CA LYS A 125 -20.39 22.21 -36.98
C LYS A 125 -21.41 22.72 -37.99
N GLY A 126 -21.01 22.85 -39.27
CA GLY A 126 -21.92 23.18 -40.37
C GLY A 126 -22.70 21.98 -40.92
N SER A 127 -22.43 20.76 -40.44
CA SER A 127 -23.16 19.55 -40.84
C SER A 127 -24.56 19.54 -40.24
N HIS A 128 -25.55 19.14 -41.05
CA HIS A 128 -26.90 18.85 -40.58
C HIS A 128 -26.98 17.70 -39.56
N LEU A 129 -25.90 16.90 -39.43
CA LEU A 129 -25.82 15.78 -38.49
C LEU A 129 -25.05 16.12 -37.21
N TYR A 130 -24.52 17.34 -37.04
CA TYR A 130 -23.56 17.67 -35.98
C TYR A 130 -23.97 17.19 -34.59
N ASP A 131 -25.22 17.44 -34.19
CA ASP A 131 -25.75 17.07 -32.87
C ASP A 131 -25.88 15.56 -32.66
N GLU A 132 -25.90 14.78 -33.74
CA GLU A 132 -26.05 13.32 -33.73
C GLU A 132 -24.68 12.60 -33.71
N LEU A 133 -23.59 13.33 -33.95
CA LEU A 133 -22.25 12.78 -34.13
C LEU A 133 -21.39 12.74 -32.86
N GLN A 134 -20.54 11.73 -32.80
CA GLN A 134 -19.34 11.66 -31.96
C GLN A 134 -18.17 12.25 -32.75
N ILE A 135 -18.02 13.57 -32.71
CA ILE A 135 -17.07 14.36 -33.50
C ILE A 135 -15.64 13.79 -33.49
N ASP A 136 -15.14 13.34 -32.34
CA ASP A 136 -13.81 12.74 -32.22
C ASP A 136 -13.63 11.48 -33.07
N LYS A 137 -14.67 10.66 -33.18
CA LYS A 137 -14.64 9.45 -34.00
C LYS A 137 -14.77 9.78 -35.48
N VAL A 138 -15.57 10.78 -35.82
CA VAL A 138 -15.67 11.31 -37.19
C VAL A 138 -14.30 11.83 -37.65
N ILE A 139 -13.64 12.67 -36.85
CA ILE A 139 -12.29 13.20 -37.11
C ILE A 139 -11.28 12.05 -37.24
N LYS A 140 -11.31 11.08 -36.32
CA LYS A 140 -10.41 9.92 -36.36
C LYS A 140 -10.64 9.04 -37.58
N PHE A 141 -11.89 8.90 -38.02
CA PHE A 141 -12.25 8.17 -39.22
C PHE A 141 -11.76 8.90 -40.48
N LEU A 142 -12.04 10.21 -40.57
CA LEU A 142 -11.67 11.10 -41.67
C LEU A 142 -10.16 11.14 -41.95
N ASN A 143 -9.36 11.08 -40.90
CA ASN A 143 -7.91 11.18 -41.00
C ASN A 143 -7.20 9.85 -41.31
N LYS A 144 -7.93 8.75 -41.57
CA LYS A 144 -7.32 7.49 -42.04
C LYS A 144 -6.82 7.69 -43.48
N LYS A 145 -5.48 7.69 -43.67
CA LYS A 145 -4.79 7.89 -44.97
C LYS A 145 -5.36 7.05 -46.12
N GLU A 146 -5.79 5.82 -45.84
CA GLU A 146 -6.58 4.98 -46.73
C GLU A 146 -7.54 4.16 -45.85
N ILE A 147 -8.84 4.19 -46.15
CA ILE A 147 -9.86 3.42 -45.40
C ILE A 147 -9.62 1.90 -45.57
N SER A 148 -8.80 1.49 -46.57
CA SER A 148 -8.72 0.13 -47.12
C SER A 148 -7.41 -0.66 -46.94
N ARG A 149 -6.32 -0.13 -46.32
CA ARG A 149 -5.12 -0.97 -46.02
C ARG A 149 -5.30 -1.94 -44.85
N ALA A 150 -6.39 -1.82 -44.09
CA ALA A 150 -6.76 -2.85 -43.15
C ALA A 150 -7.51 -3.96 -43.92
N ASN A 151 -6.99 -5.19 -43.91
CA ASN A 151 -7.68 -6.43 -44.30
C ASN A 151 -8.94 -6.73 -43.43
N GLY A 152 -9.68 -5.72 -42.99
CA GLY A 152 -10.87 -5.85 -42.15
C GLY A 152 -12.11 -6.20 -42.97
N SER A 153 -12.97 -7.06 -42.41
CA SER A 153 -14.27 -7.36 -43.00
C SER A 153 -15.09 -6.07 -43.16
N LEU A 154 -15.98 -6.05 -44.15
CA LEU A 154 -16.97 -5.00 -44.37
C LEU A 154 -17.72 -4.62 -43.07
N ASP A 155 -17.95 -5.60 -42.18
CA ASP A 155 -18.59 -5.38 -40.88
C ASP A 155 -17.79 -4.44 -39.98
N LYS A 156 -16.46 -4.46 -40.08
CA LYS A 156 -15.61 -3.53 -39.33
C LYS A 156 -15.75 -2.11 -39.85
N LEU A 157 -15.86 -1.93 -41.17
CA LEU A 157 -16.09 -0.61 -41.77
C LEU A 157 -17.48 -0.08 -41.41
N LYS A 158 -18.52 -0.91 -41.51
CA LYS A 158 -19.89 -0.61 -41.07
C LYS A 158 -19.90 -0.16 -39.62
N LYS A 159 -19.23 -0.93 -38.75
CA LYS A 159 -19.11 -0.61 -37.33
C LYS A 159 -18.37 0.71 -37.08
N ASP A 160 -17.24 0.94 -37.75
CA ASP A 160 -16.45 2.16 -37.57
C ASP A 160 -17.25 3.42 -37.99
N ILE A 161 -18.07 3.34 -39.05
CA ILE A 161 -18.96 4.43 -39.49
C ILE A 161 -20.13 4.63 -38.52
N ILE A 162 -20.79 3.55 -38.08
CA ILE A 162 -21.89 3.63 -37.10
C ILE A 162 -21.39 4.20 -35.76
N ASP A 163 -20.18 3.83 -35.35
CA ASP A 163 -19.59 4.31 -34.11
C ASP A 163 -19.35 5.83 -34.14
N CYS A 164 -19.36 6.49 -35.31
CA CYS A 164 -19.33 7.95 -35.43
C CYS A 164 -20.59 8.65 -34.92
N PHE A 165 -21.68 7.92 -34.64
CA PHE A 165 -22.91 8.49 -34.07
C PHE A 165 -23.01 8.25 -32.56
N LYS A 166 -23.66 9.18 -31.84
CA LYS A 166 -23.96 9.00 -30.41
C LYS A 166 -24.92 7.81 -30.24
N ALA A 167 -24.87 7.17 -29.07
CA ALA A 167 -25.51 5.88 -28.84
C ALA A 167 -27.01 5.90 -29.20
N GLU A 168 -27.73 6.98 -28.85
CA GLU A 168 -29.15 7.12 -29.16
C GLU A 168 -29.49 7.24 -30.67
N TYR A 169 -28.55 7.63 -31.53
CA TYR A 169 -28.78 7.82 -32.97
C TYR A 169 -28.31 6.65 -33.83
N ARG A 170 -27.57 5.69 -33.27
CA ARG A 170 -26.93 4.61 -34.06
C ARG A 170 -27.90 3.77 -34.87
N GLU A 171 -29.04 3.38 -34.29
CA GLU A 171 -30.03 2.56 -35.01
C GLU A 171 -30.73 3.36 -36.11
N ARG A 172 -30.94 4.68 -35.93
CA ARG A 172 -31.55 5.57 -36.93
C ARG A 172 -30.73 5.64 -38.21
N HIS A 173 -29.40 5.69 -38.10
CA HIS A 173 -28.49 5.83 -39.26
C HIS A 173 -27.86 4.51 -39.71
N LYS A 174 -28.21 3.38 -39.10
CA LYS A 174 -27.56 2.09 -39.33
C LYS A 174 -27.61 1.67 -40.81
N ASP A 175 -28.76 1.81 -41.45
CA ASP A 175 -28.93 1.43 -42.85
C ASP A 175 -28.19 2.37 -43.80
N GLN A 176 -28.18 3.68 -43.50
CA GLN A 176 -27.41 4.68 -44.24
C GLN A 176 -25.90 4.43 -44.11
N CYS A 177 -25.42 4.10 -42.90
CA CYS A 177 -24.03 3.74 -42.63
C CYS A 177 -23.62 2.45 -43.33
N ASN A 178 -24.53 1.46 -43.36
CA ASN A 178 -24.31 0.20 -44.07
C ASN A 178 -24.17 0.44 -45.57
N LYS A 179 -25.07 1.25 -46.14
CA LYS A 179 -25.02 1.67 -47.55
C LYS A 179 -23.71 2.41 -47.87
N LEU A 180 -23.32 3.39 -47.06
CA LEU A 180 -22.04 4.10 -47.24
C LEU A 180 -20.84 3.14 -47.20
N ALA A 181 -20.83 2.17 -46.29
CA ALA A 181 -19.76 1.17 -46.22
C ALA A 181 -19.71 0.29 -47.47
N ASP A 182 -20.87 -0.08 -48.01
CA ASP A 182 -21.00 -0.87 -49.23
C ASP A 182 -20.55 -0.04 -50.45
N ASP A 183 -20.92 1.24 -50.53
CA ASP A 183 -20.49 2.17 -51.58
C ASP A 183 -18.96 2.40 -51.56
N ILE A 184 -18.37 2.60 -50.38
CA ILE A 184 -16.91 2.71 -50.18
C ILE A 184 -16.19 1.43 -50.62
N LYS A 185 -16.81 0.27 -50.39
CA LYS A 185 -16.25 -1.04 -50.80
C LYS A 185 -16.40 -1.26 -52.31
N ASN A 186 -17.51 -0.86 -52.91
CA ASN A 186 -17.76 -1.02 -54.35
C ASN A 186 -16.89 -0.06 -55.17
N ALA A 187 -16.62 1.16 -54.68
CA ALA A 187 -15.65 2.08 -55.27
C ALA A 187 -14.22 1.49 -55.40
N LYS A 188 -13.92 0.38 -54.69
CA LYS A 188 -12.66 -0.37 -54.80
C LYS A 188 -12.58 -1.29 -56.02
N LYS A 189 -13.71 -1.76 -56.55
CA LYS A 189 -13.72 -2.71 -57.67
C LYS A 189 -13.46 -2.02 -59.02
N ASP A 190 -13.72 -0.73 -59.12
CA ASP A 190 -13.85 -0.03 -60.41
C ASP A 190 -12.78 1.04 -60.72
N ALA A 191 -11.65 1.14 -60.00
CA ALA A 191 -10.70 2.24 -60.29
C ALA A 191 -9.21 1.95 -60.00
N GLY A 192 -8.38 2.29 -61.00
CA GLY A 192 -6.97 2.65 -60.83
C GLY A 192 -6.79 4.06 -60.23
N ALA A 193 -5.62 4.26 -59.61
CA ALA A 193 -4.98 5.49 -59.15
C ALA A 193 -5.70 6.54 -58.24
N SER A 194 -7.04 6.68 -58.17
CA SER A 194 -7.69 7.75 -57.34
C SER A 194 -8.63 7.27 -56.22
N LEU A 195 -8.48 6.02 -55.78
CA LEU A 195 -9.33 5.37 -54.76
C LEU A 195 -9.55 6.23 -53.49
N GLY A 196 -8.51 6.90 -53.01
CA GLY A 196 -8.57 7.69 -51.78
C GLY A 196 -9.42 8.96 -51.90
N GLU A 197 -9.51 9.59 -53.08
CA GLU A 197 -10.27 10.81 -53.29
C GLU A 197 -11.76 10.52 -53.42
N ARG A 198 -12.12 9.46 -54.15
CA ARG A 198 -13.51 9.00 -54.30
C ARG A 198 -14.12 8.57 -52.95
N GLN A 199 -13.33 7.89 -52.11
CA GLN A 199 -13.73 7.52 -50.75
C GLN A 199 -13.96 8.74 -49.85
N LYS A 200 -13.09 9.75 -49.95
CA LYS A 200 -13.24 11.01 -49.20
C LYS A 200 -14.46 11.80 -49.66
N LYS A 201 -14.78 11.80 -50.96
CA LYS A 201 -15.95 12.46 -51.52
C LYS A 201 -17.26 11.85 -51.00
N LEU A 202 -17.44 10.54 -51.15
CA LEU A 202 -18.62 9.81 -50.63
C LEU A 202 -18.84 10.07 -49.13
N PHE A 203 -17.75 10.20 -48.38
CA PHE A 203 -17.81 10.52 -46.96
C PHE A 203 -18.21 11.97 -46.70
N ARG A 204 -17.61 12.94 -47.40
CA ARG A 204 -17.95 14.36 -47.26
C ARG A 204 -19.43 14.60 -47.55
N ASP A 205 -19.93 13.99 -48.62
CA ASP A 205 -21.34 14.06 -49.01
C ASP A 205 -22.25 13.51 -47.90
N PHE A 206 -21.89 12.35 -47.33
CA PHE A 206 -22.67 11.73 -46.26
C PHE A 206 -22.76 12.59 -44.99
N PHE A 207 -21.66 13.21 -44.58
CA PHE A 207 -21.63 14.07 -43.39
C PHE A 207 -21.93 15.54 -43.72
N GLY A 208 -22.38 15.87 -44.94
CA GLY A 208 -22.71 17.25 -45.34
C GLY A 208 -21.54 18.24 -45.22
N ILE A 209 -20.32 17.78 -45.49
CA ILE A 209 -19.10 18.59 -45.47
C ILE A 209 -18.93 19.22 -46.86
N SER A 210 -19.08 20.54 -46.99
CA SER A 210 -18.94 21.23 -48.29
C SER A 210 -17.54 21.04 -48.90
N GLU A 211 -17.44 21.00 -50.23
CA GLU A 211 -16.16 21.01 -50.95
C GLU A 211 -15.41 22.29 -50.58
N GLN A 212 -14.41 22.19 -49.69
CA GLN A 212 -13.44 23.27 -49.49
C GLN A 212 -12.77 23.56 -50.84
N SER A 213 -12.62 24.85 -51.15
CA SER A 213 -11.96 25.32 -52.36
C SER A 213 -10.60 24.63 -52.54
N GLU A 214 -10.20 24.29 -53.76
CA GLU A 214 -8.90 23.62 -54.00
C GLU A 214 -7.68 24.44 -53.55
N ASN A 215 -7.86 25.72 -53.23
CA ASN A 215 -6.86 26.61 -52.62
C ASN A 215 -6.73 26.44 -51.10
N ASP A 216 -7.74 25.86 -50.45
CA ASP A 216 -7.74 25.44 -49.05
C ASP A 216 -7.50 23.93 -48.92
N LYS A 217 -6.60 23.36 -49.74
CA LYS A 217 -6.07 22.02 -49.40
C LYS A 217 -5.45 22.15 -48.02
N PRO A 218 -5.98 21.50 -46.97
CA PRO A 218 -5.24 21.44 -45.74
C PRO A 218 -3.92 20.73 -46.07
N SER A 219 -2.80 21.44 -46.06
CA SER A 219 -1.44 20.87 -46.05
C SER A 219 -1.15 20.09 -44.76
N PHE A 220 -2.20 19.62 -44.06
CA PHE A 220 -2.19 19.06 -42.72
C PHE A 220 -1.73 17.60 -42.68
N THR A 221 -0.90 17.18 -43.64
CA THR A 221 -0.11 15.98 -43.44
C THR A 221 1.13 16.40 -42.68
N ASN A 222 1.12 16.23 -41.36
CA ASN A 222 2.36 16.14 -40.57
C ASN A 222 3.26 15.08 -41.26
N PRO A 223 4.25 15.50 -42.06
CA PRO A 223 4.91 14.61 -43.01
C PRO A 223 5.82 13.62 -42.28
N LEU A 224 6.20 13.97 -41.06
CA LEU A 224 7.05 13.20 -40.16
C LEU A 224 6.24 12.34 -39.17
N ASN A 225 4.91 12.38 -39.24
CA ASN A 225 4.00 11.67 -38.32
C ASN A 225 4.33 11.91 -36.83
N LEU A 226 4.73 13.15 -36.48
CA LEU A 226 5.04 13.56 -35.11
C LEU A 226 3.84 13.36 -34.18
N THR A 227 4.12 12.96 -32.95
CA THR A 227 3.15 12.84 -31.84
C THR A 227 3.35 13.90 -30.76
N CYS A 228 4.23 14.87 -31.01
CA CYS A 228 4.59 15.97 -30.13
C CYS A 228 4.83 17.23 -30.97
N CYS A 229 4.39 18.40 -30.48
CA CYS A 229 4.65 19.72 -31.05
C CYS A 229 5.01 20.69 -29.93
N LEU A 230 6.05 21.49 -30.11
CA LEU A 230 6.37 22.58 -29.17
C LEU A 230 5.45 23.77 -29.45
N LEU A 231 5.00 24.45 -28.41
CA LEU A 231 4.26 25.71 -28.50
C LEU A 231 5.01 26.83 -27.77
N PRO A 232 4.81 28.10 -28.16
CA PRO A 232 5.55 29.25 -27.62
C PRO A 232 5.11 29.66 -26.20
N PHE A 233 4.85 28.68 -25.32
CA PHE A 233 4.58 28.96 -23.91
C PHE A 233 5.83 29.46 -23.20
N ASP A 234 5.62 30.24 -22.15
CA ASP A 234 6.67 30.66 -21.23
C ASP A 234 7.36 29.43 -20.64
N THR A 235 8.69 29.42 -20.72
CA THR A 235 9.51 28.40 -20.05
C THR A 235 9.40 28.59 -18.54
N VAL A 236 8.93 27.57 -17.83
CA VAL A 236 8.79 27.65 -16.37
C VAL A 236 10.17 27.61 -15.72
N ASN A 237 10.43 28.60 -14.87
CA ASN A 237 11.70 28.80 -14.17
C ASN A 237 12.20 27.52 -13.45
N ASN A 238 13.47 27.14 -13.64
CA ASN A 238 14.06 25.85 -13.26
C ASN A 238 14.20 25.57 -11.74
N ASN A 239 13.82 26.51 -10.88
CA ASN A 239 14.02 26.42 -9.43
C ASN A 239 12.84 25.79 -8.66
N ARG A 240 11.80 25.29 -9.34
CA ARG A 240 10.60 24.72 -8.70
C ARG A 240 10.57 23.19 -8.70
N ASN A 241 9.77 22.60 -7.81
CA ASN A 241 9.56 21.16 -7.74
C ASN A 241 8.95 20.64 -9.06
N ARG A 242 9.54 19.61 -9.67
CA ARG A 242 9.11 19.07 -10.96
C ARG A 242 7.63 18.67 -11.00
N GLY A 243 7.13 18.08 -9.90
CA GLY A 243 5.73 17.71 -9.79
C GLY A 243 4.78 18.92 -9.82
N GLU A 244 5.21 20.03 -9.23
CA GLU A 244 4.47 21.28 -9.22
C GLU A 244 4.44 21.92 -10.61
N VAL A 245 5.57 21.94 -11.31
CA VAL A 245 5.65 22.46 -12.70
C VAL A 245 4.67 21.71 -13.60
N LEU A 246 4.65 20.38 -13.53
CA LEU A 246 3.73 19.55 -14.32
C LEU A 246 2.27 19.81 -13.96
N PHE A 247 1.94 19.91 -12.68
CA PHE A 247 0.58 20.19 -12.23
C PHE A 247 0.10 21.57 -12.70
N ASN A 248 0.96 22.59 -12.61
CA ASN A 248 0.65 23.93 -13.08
C ASN A 248 0.39 23.96 -14.59
N LYS A 249 1.18 23.20 -15.36
CA LYS A 249 0.97 23.06 -16.80
C LYS A 249 -0.38 22.41 -17.12
N LEU A 250 -0.75 21.36 -16.39
CA LEU A 250 -2.05 20.71 -16.54
C LEU A 250 -3.20 21.65 -16.18
N LYS A 251 -3.05 22.49 -15.16
CA LYS A 251 -4.03 23.50 -14.78
C LYS A 251 -4.19 24.58 -15.86
N GLU A 252 -3.08 25.07 -16.41
CA GLU A 252 -3.08 26.01 -17.55
C GLU A 252 -3.85 25.43 -18.74
N TYR A 253 -3.61 24.16 -19.08
CA TYR A 253 -4.36 23.48 -20.13
C TYR A 253 -5.84 23.31 -19.76
N ALA A 254 -6.15 22.97 -18.50
CA ALA A 254 -7.53 22.76 -18.05
C ALA A 254 -8.35 24.05 -18.17
N GLN A 255 -7.77 25.18 -17.79
CA GLN A 255 -8.36 26.51 -17.94
C GLN A 255 -8.60 26.87 -19.40
N LYS A 256 -7.61 26.62 -20.28
CA LYS A 256 -7.73 26.90 -21.72
C LYS A 256 -8.80 26.05 -22.42
N LEU A 257 -9.05 24.84 -21.90
CA LEU A 257 -9.98 23.87 -22.48
C LEU A 257 -11.37 23.89 -21.84
N ASP A 258 -11.60 24.73 -20.82
CA ASP A 258 -12.81 24.72 -19.99
C ASP A 258 -13.13 23.32 -19.44
N LYS A 259 -12.10 22.66 -18.89
CA LYS A 259 -12.18 21.31 -18.33
C LYS A 259 -11.77 21.27 -16.87
N ASN A 260 -12.25 20.25 -16.15
CA ASN A 260 -11.83 19.99 -14.78
C ASN A 260 -10.35 19.58 -14.71
N GLU A 261 -9.64 20.21 -13.78
CA GLU A 261 -8.28 19.83 -13.39
C GLU A 261 -8.25 18.36 -12.96
N GLY A 262 -7.35 17.57 -13.55
CA GLY A 262 -7.18 16.16 -13.21
C GLY A 262 -8.07 15.18 -13.98
N SER A 263 -8.85 15.62 -14.97
CA SER A 263 -9.51 14.69 -15.90
C SER A 263 -8.45 13.88 -16.69
N LEU A 264 -8.73 12.61 -16.97
CA LEU A 264 -7.82 11.74 -17.73
C LEU A 264 -7.54 12.28 -19.14
N GLU A 265 -8.45 13.07 -19.70
CA GLU A 265 -8.29 13.75 -20.99
C GLU A 265 -7.17 14.79 -20.93
N MET A 266 -6.97 15.45 -19.79
CA MET A 266 -5.88 16.42 -19.62
C MET A 266 -4.49 15.77 -19.72
N TRP A 267 -4.37 14.51 -19.33
CA TRP A 267 -3.08 13.82 -19.29
C TRP A 267 -2.56 13.50 -20.69
N GLU A 268 -3.45 13.39 -21.68
CA GLU A 268 -3.07 13.16 -23.07
C GLU A 268 -2.17 14.28 -23.61
N TYR A 269 -2.44 15.54 -23.24
CA TYR A 269 -1.68 16.70 -23.70
C TYR A 269 -0.22 16.69 -23.25
N ILE A 270 0.12 15.92 -22.20
CA ILE A 270 1.51 15.69 -21.75
C ILE A 270 2.03 14.28 -22.10
N GLY A 271 1.31 13.54 -22.95
CA GLY A 271 1.72 12.24 -23.48
C GLY A 271 1.35 11.05 -22.60
N ILE A 272 0.63 11.27 -21.49
CA ILE A 272 0.22 10.24 -20.54
C ILE A 272 -1.21 9.79 -20.86
N GLY A 273 -1.40 8.52 -21.21
CA GLY A 273 -2.73 7.97 -21.50
C GLY A 273 -2.67 6.69 -22.34
N ASN A 274 -3.64 6.43 -23.24
CA ASN A 274 -3.85 5.19 -24.03
C ASN A 274 -2.61 4.28 -24.20
N SER A 275 -2.28 3.44 -23.20
CA SER A 275 -1.11 2.54 -23.19
C SER A 275 0.27 3.17 -23.49
N GLY A 276 0.38 4.51 -23.42
CA GLY A 276 1.60 5.27 -23.75
C GLY A 276 1.89 5.42 -25.24
N THR A 277 0.89 5.28 -26.13
CA THR A 277 1.12 5.32 -27.59
C THR A 277 1.76 6.61 -28.10
N ALA A 278 1.51 7.76 -27.45
CA ALA A 278 2.16 9.03 -27.77
C ALA A 278 3.69 8.94 -27.69
N PHE A 279 4.20 8.14 -26.75
CA PHE A 279 5.64 7.88 -26.58
C PHE A 279 6.24 6.98 -27.67
N SER A 280 5.43 6.33 -28.52
CA SER A 280 5.95 5.45 -29.59
C SER A 280 6.77 6.24 -30.61
N ASN A 281 6.16 7.24 -31.25
CA ASN A 281 6.87 8.06 -32.25
C ASN A 281 7.71 9.14 -31.58
N PHE A 282 7.35 9.58 -30.37
CA PHE A 282 8.12 10.57 -29.62
C PHE A 282 9.50 10.02 -29.21
N LEU A 283 9.57 8.80 -28.65
CA LEU A 283 10.81 8.15 -28.21
C LEU A 283 11.42 7.19 -29.25
N GLY A 284 10.79 7.07 -30.42
CA GLY A 284 11.26 6.25 -31.54
C GLY A 284 12.00 7.10 -32.59
N GLU A 285 11.87 6.71 -33.86
CA GLU A 285 12.48 7.42 -35.01
C GLU A 285 11.80 8.76 -35.35
N GLY A 286 10.69 9.09 -34.69
CA GLY A 286 9.94 10.33 -34.94
C GLY A 286 10.66 11.56 -34.35
N PHE A 287 10.32 11.94 -33.12
CA PHE A 287 10.85 13.18 -32.55
C PHE A 287 12.28 13.01 -32.00
N LEU A 288 12.48 12.07 -31.06
CA LEU A 288 13.78 11.82 -30.44
C LEU A 288 14.85 11.39 -31.47
N GLY A 289 14.51 10.46 -32.37
CA GLY A 289 15.44 10.01 -33.42
C GLY A 289 15.94 11.16 -34.30
N ARG A 290 15.05 12.06 -34.72
CA ARG A 290 15.42 13.22 -35.54
C ARG A 290 16.26 14.24 -34.81
N LEU A 291 15.98 14.47 -33.52
CA LEU A 291 16.84 15.31 -32.70
C LEU A 291 18.25 14.72 -32.57
N ARG A 292 18.38 13.40 -32.39
CA ARG A 292 19.67 12.69 -32.34
C ARG A 292 20.44 12.77 -33.66
N GLU A 293 19.73 12.70 -34.78
CA GLU A 293 20.29 12.88 -36.13
C GLU A 293 20.53 14.37 -36.48
N ASN A 294 20.33 15.29 -35.54
CA ASN A 294 20.46 16.74 -35.73
C ASN A 294 19.61 17.31 -36.89
N LYS A 295 18.46 16.70 -37.19
CA LYS A 295 17.51 17.13 -38.24
C LYS A 295 16.62 18.28 -37.79
N ILE A 296 17.22 19.34 -37.26
CA ILE A 296 16.52 20.49 -36.66
C ILE A 296 15.66 21.22 -37.69
N THR A 297 16.17 21.44 -38.89
CA THR A 297 15.45 22.14 -39.97
C THR A 297 14.18 21.40 -40.39
N GLU A 298 14.23 20.06 -40.46
CA GLU A 298 13.06 19.24 -40.77
C GLU A 298 12.00 19.33 -39.66
N LEU A 299 12.43 19.27 -38.39
CA LEU A 299 11.54 19.39 -37.23
C LEU A 299 10.91 20.79 -37.12
N LYS A 300 11.71 21.84 -37.32
CA LYS A 300 11.25 23.24 -37.33
C LYS A 300 10.15 23.42 -38.37
N LYS A 301 10.42 23.01 -39.62
CA LYS A 301 9.44 23.08 -40.72
C LYS A 301 8.16 22.32 -40.38
N ALA A 302 8.28 21.07 -39.92
CA ALA A 302 7.11 20.26 -39.57
C ALA A 302 6.28 20.86 -38.42
N MET A 303 6.92 21.50 -37.42
CA MET A 303 6.20 22.17 -36.34
C MET A 303 5.50 23.45 -36.79
N MET A 304 6.12 24.23 -37.68
CA MET A 304 5.50 25.41 -38.29
C MET A 304 4.32 25.03 -39.22
N ASP A 305 4.39 23.87 -39.87
CA ASP A 305 3.28 23.32 -40.65
C ASP A 305 2.11 22.85 -39.74
N ILE A 306 2.40 22.45 -38.50
CA ILE A 306 1.39 22.05 -37.50
C ILE A 306 0.71 23.27 -36.87
N THR A 307 1.46 24.36 -36.67
CA THR A 307 0.93 25.56 -36.02
C THR A 307 1.61 26.83 -36.50
N ASP A 308 0.79 27.85 -36.77
CA ASP A 308 1.24 29.21 -37.08
C ASP A 308 1.77 29.98 -35.85
N ALA A 309 1.73 29.41 -34.65
CA ALA A 309 2.20 30.06 -33.42
C ALA A 309 3.69 30.43 -33.44
N TRP A 310 4.45 29.82 -34.34
CA TRP A 310 5.88 30.08 -34.55
C TRP A 310 6.16 30.96 -35.76
N ARG A 311 5.15 31.54 -36.41
CA ARG A 311 5.36 32.46 -37.55
C ARG A 311 5.89 33.80 -37.04
N GLY A 312 6.94 34.30 -37.70
CA GLY A 312 7.65 35.52 -37.31
C GLY A 312 9.11 35.20 -37.00
N GLN A 313 10.03 36.08 -37.41
CA GLN A 313 11.46 35.81 -37.35
C GLN A 313 11.94 35.47 -35.92
N GLU A 314 11.50 36.22 -34.92
CA GLU A 314 11.87 36.01 -33.51
C GLU A 314 11.36 34.67 -32.97
N GLN A 315 10.11 34.31 -33.27
CA GLN A 315 9.51 33.05 -32.83
C GLN A 315 10.17 31.85 -33.52
N GLU A 316 10.47 31.97 -34.81
CA GLU A 316 11.20 30.96 -35.56
C GLU A 316 12.60 30.69 -35.00
N GLU A 317 13.33 31.75 -34.66
CA GLU A 317 14.65 31.68 -34.03
C GLU A 317 14.56 31.03 -32.64
N GLU A 318 13.54 31.38 -31.85
CA GLU A 318 13.30 30.78 -30.54
C GLU A 318 12.92 29.29 -30.63
N LEU A 319 12.08 28.88 -31.60
CA LEU A 319 11.77 27.47 -31.85
C LEU A 319 13.04 26.69 -32.19
N GLU A 320 13.86 27.23 -33.10
CA GLU A 320 15.12 26.60 -33.48
C GLU A 320 16.06 26.48 -32.29
N LYS A 321 16.18 27.52 -31.47
CA LYS A 321 16.96 27.51 -30.23
C LYS A 321 16.47 26.43 -29.27
N ARG A 322 15.17 26.29 -29.03
CA ARG A 322 14.60 25.23 -28.18
C ARG A 322 14.90 23.83 -28.74
N LEU A 323 14.74 23.63 -30.05
CA LEU A 323 15.06 22.34 -30.70
C LEU A 323 16.55 22.01 -30.61
N ARG A 324 17.45 22.98 -30.78
CA ARG A 324 18.90 22.80 -30.62
C ARG A 324 19.26 22.43 -29.18
N ILE A 325 18.65 23.07 -28.18
CA ILE A 325 18.83 22.72 -26.77
C ILE A 325 18.39 21.28 -26.51
N LEU A 326 17.18 20.91 -26.96
CA LEU A 326 16.66 19.55 -26.82
C LEU A 326 17.56 18.53 -27.53
N ALA A 327 18.05 18.82 -28.73
CA ALA A 327 18.98 17.96 -29.46
C ALA A 327 20.30 17.75 -28.70
N ALA A 328 20.88 18.81 -28.13
CA ALA A 328 22.08 18.71 -27.29
C ALA A 328 21.85 17.82 -26.06
N LEU A 329 20.65 17.86 -25.47
CA LEU A 329 20.27 16.99 -24.35
C LEU A 329 20.14 15.52 -24.77
N THR A 330 19.76 15.21 -26.01
CA THR A 330 19.63 13.82 -26.48
C THR A 330 20.96 13.06 -26.50
N ILE A 331 22.09 13.75 -26.64
CA ILE A 331 23.44 13.16 -26.62
C ILE A 331 23.75 12.55 -25.24
N LYS A 332 23.12 13.08 -24.19
CA LYS A 332 23.28 12.59 -22.80
C LYS A 332 22.46 11.32 -22.52
N LEU A 333 21.51 10.97 -23.39
CA LEU A 333 20.69 9.78 -23.23
C LEU A 333 21.47 8.52 -23.60
N ARG A 334 21.35 7.49 -22.76
CA ARG A 334 21.89 6.16 -23.05
C ARG A 334 21.15 5.50 -24.22
N GLU A 335 21.74 4.46 -24.80
CA GLU A 335 21.06 3.60 -25.75
C GLU A 335 20.39 2.40 -25.06
N PRO A 336 19.17 2.03 -25.47
CA PRO A 336 18.47 0.87 -24.93
C PRO A 336 19.18 -0.44 -25.29
N LYS A 337 19.18 -1.40 -24.37
CA LYS A 337 19.84 -2.71 -24.47
C LYS A 337 18.89 -3.85 -24.84
N PHE A 338 17.59 -3.75 -24.55
CA PHE A 338 16.60 -4.78 -24.90
C PHE A 338 15.59 -4.37 -25.99
N ASP A 339 15.70 -3.16 -26.52
CA ASP A 339 14.91 -2.68 -27.65
C ASP A 339 15.78 -1.79 -28.55
N ASN A 340 15.39 -1.59 -29.81
CA ASN A 340 16.15 -0.75 -30.75
C ASN A 340 15.94 0.74 -30.47
N HIS A 341 14.86 1.10 -29.80
CA HIS A 341 14.53 2.48 -29.46
C HIS A 341 13.78 2.59 -28.12
N TRP A 342 13.86 3.74 -27.48
CA TRP A 342 13.15 4.00 -26.22
C TRP A 342 11.62 3.93 -26.34
N GLY A 343 11.07 4.11 -27.56
CA GLY A 343 9.65 3.88 -27.87
C GLY A 343 9.14 2.46 -27.59
N GLY A 344 10.06 1.50 -27.40
CA GLY A 344 9.79 0.14 -26.95
C GLY A 344 9.38 0.05 -25.49
N TYR A 345 9.77 1.03 -24.66
CA TYR A 345 9.48 1.08 -23.22
C TYR A 345 8.25 1.91 -22.86
N ARG A 346 7.53 2.42 -23.87
CA ARG A 346 6.43 3.37 -23.69
C ARG A 346 5.39 2.97 -22.65
N SER A 347 5.04 1.68 -22.57
CA SER A 347 4.02 1.20 -21.63
C SER A 347 4.52 1.18 -20.18
N ASP A 348 5.82 0.90 -19.96
CA ASP A 348 6.45 0.93 -18.63
C ASP A 348 6.54 2.38 -18.11
N ILE A 349 7.07 3.30 -18.94
CA ILE A 349 7.15 4.72 -18.61
C ILE A 349 5.76 5.30 -18.34
N ASN A 350 4.81 5.08 -19.26
CA ASN A 350 3.44 5.59 -19.12
C ASN A 350 2.76 5.07 -17.86
N GLY A 351 2.88 3.77 -17.55
CA GLY A 351 2.26 3.17 -16.36
C GLY A 351 2.80 3.75 -15.05
N LYS A 352 4.11 4.02 -14.97
CA LYS A 352 4.72 4.65 -13.79
C LYS A 352 4.33 6.12 -13.66
N LEU A 353 4.37 6.88 -14.76
CA LEU A 353 3.97 8.28 -14.80
C LEU A 353 2.50 8.48 -14.45
N SER A 354 1.59 7.68 -15.06
CA SER A 354 0.16 7.77 -14.78
C SER A 354 -0.16 7.44 -13.32
N SER A 355 0.49 6.41 -12.77
CA SER A 355 0.32 6.03 -11.36
C SER A 355 0.83 7.11 -10.42
N TRP A 356 2.00 7.69 -10.71
CA TRP A 356 2.56 8.80 -9.94
C TRP A 356 1.66 10.03 -9.98
N LEU A 357 1.24 10.47 -11.18
CA LEU A 357 0.43 11.68 -11.36
C LEU A 357 -0.94 11.55 -10.68
N GLN A 358 -1.60 10.40 -10.82
CA GLN A 358 -2.85 10.14 -10.08
C GLN A 358 -2.66 10.27 -8.58
N ASN A 359 -1.58 9.67 -8.05
CA ASN A 359 -1.27 9.71 -6.62
C ASN A 359 -0.91 11.12 -6.15
N TYR A 360 -0.26 11.91 -7.00
CA TYR A 360 0.10 13.31 -6.73
C TYR A 360 -1.16 14.17 -6.61
N ILE A 361 -2.04 14.13 -7.61
CA ILE A 361 -3.29 14.90 -7.64
C ILE A 361 -4.19 14.51 -6.46
N ASN A 362 -4.46 13.21 -6.29
CA ASN A 362 -5.34 12.71 -5.22
C ASN A 362 -4.83 13.09 -3.82
N GLN A 363 -3.51 13.07 -3.60
CA GLN A 363 -2.95 13.42 -2.29
C GLN A 363 -2.94 14.94 -2.07
N THR A 364 -2.74 15.74 -3.11
CA THR A 364 -2.78 17.21 -3.01
C THR A 364 -4.18 17.68 -2.61
N VAL A 365 -5.23 17.19 -3.27
CA VAL A 365 -6.64 17.49 -2.94
C VAL A 365 -6.95 17.03 -1.51
N LYS A 366 -6.62 15.78 -1.19
CA LYS A 366 -6.90 15.21 0.13
C LYS A 366 -6.19 15.97 1.26
N ILE A 367 -4.96 16.44 1.05
CA ILE A 367 -4.22 17.20 2.06
C ILE A 367 -4.91 18.53 2.34
N LYS A 368 -5.41 19.24 1.31
CA LYS A 368 -6.20 20.46 1.51
C LYS A 368 -7.44 20.19 2.38
N GLU A 369 -8.18 19.14 2.08
CA GLU A 369 -9.36 18.73 2.87
C GLU A 369 -8.99 18.35 4.30
N ASP A 370 -7.93 17.55 4.49
CA ASP A 370 -7.45 17.13 5.80
C ASP A 370 -6.98 18.34 6.62
N LEU A 371 -6.30 19.32 6.01
CA LEU A 371 -5.88 20.57 6.67
C LEU A 371 -7.06 21.46 7.04
N LYS A 372 -8.06 21.65 6.16
CA LYS A 372 -9.32 22.36 6.51
C LYS A 372 -10.01 21.69 7.71
N GLY A 373 -10.06 20.35 7.72
CA GLY A 373 -10.59 19.57 8.84
C GLY A 373 -9.77 19.75 10.13
N HIS A 374 -8.45 19.75 10.04
CA HIS A 374 -7.59 20.02 11.19
C HIS A 374 -7.76 21.44 11.73
N LYS A 375 -7.89 22.46 10.86
CA LYS A 375 -8.12 23.85 11.27
C LYS A 375 -9.40 23.97 12.08
N LYS A 376 -10.49 23.34 11.62
CA LYS A 376 -11.76 23.26 12.34
C LYS A 376 -11.61 22.59 13.71
N ASP A 377 -10.96 21.43 13.76
CA ASP A 377 -10.73 20.70 15.01
C ASP A 377 -9.83 21.48 15.99
N LEU A 378 -8.84 22.22 15.49
CA LEU A 378 -7.97 23.07 16.30
C LEU A 378 -8.69 24.32 16.82
N LYS A 379 -9.54 24.98 16.02
CA LYS A 379 -10.40 26.08 16.49
C LYS A 379 -11.33 25.59 17.61
N LYS A 380 -11.97 24.43 17.42
CA LYS A 380 -12.77 23.76 18.46
C LYS A 380 -11.93 23.42 19.70
N ALA A 381 -10.71 22.94 19.53
CA ALA A 381 -9.83 22.64 20.64
C ALA A 381 -9.46 23.91 21.44
N LYS A 382 -9.19 25.03 20.75
CA LYS A 382 -8.94 26.34 21.38
C LYS A 382 -10.15 26.82 22.17
N GLU A 383 -11.35 26.77 21.60
CA GLU A 383 -12.59 27.10 22.31
C GLU A 383 -12.80 26.24 23.56
N MET A 384 -12.49 24.95 23.49
CA MET A 384 -12.58 24.05 24.65
C MET A 384 -11.54 24.38 25.72
N ILE A 385 -10.31 24.68 25.32
CA ILE A 385 -9.24 25.10 26.25
C ILE A 385 -9.63 26.41 26.93
N ASN A 386 -10.17 27.39 26.20
CA ASN A 386 -10.62 28.65 26.80
C ASN A 386 -11.82 28.48 27.73
N ARG A 387 -12.62 27.41 27.55
CA ARG A 387 -13.79 27.11 28.39
C ARG A 387 -13.43 26.37 29.67
N PHE A 388 -12.50 25.42 29.60
CA PHE A 388 -12.18 24.50 30.71
C PHE A 388 -10.76 24.66 31.27
N GLY A 389 -9.91 25.43 30.61
CA GLY A 389 -8.56 25.74 31.03
C GLY A 389 -8.47 27.12 31.68
N GLU A 390 -7.38 27.34 32.41
CA GLU A 390 -6.96 28.67 32.83
C GLU A 390 -6.41 29.44 31.61
N SER A 391 -6.45 30.77 31.64
CA SER A 391 -5.77 31.59 30.64
C SER A 391 -4.26 31.32 30.68
N ASP A 392 -3.58 31.29 29.53
CA ASP A 392 -2.14 31.00 29.39
C ASP A 392 -1.71 29.55 29.69
N THR A 393 -2.59 28.59 29.44
CA THR A 393 -2.22 27.16 29.57
C THR A 393 -1.27 26.69 28.47
N LYS A 394 -0.48 25.67 28.79
CA LYS A 394 0.43 24.99 27.85
C LYS A 394 -0.30 24.45 26.62
N GLU A 395 -1.52 23.96 26.82
CA GLU A 395 -2.41 23.46 25.79
C GLU A 395 -2.76 24.56 24.78
N GLU A 396 -3.08 25.77 25.26
CA GLU A 396 -3.43 26.92 24.44
C GLU A 396 -2.27 27.35 23.54
N ALA A 397 -1.04 27.39 24.08
CA ALA A 397 0.16 27.73 23.30
C ALA A 397 0.42 26.72 22.16
N VAL A 398 0.24 25.42 22.42
CA VAL A 398 0.41 24.37 21.41
C VAL A 398 -0.65 24.46 20.32
N VAL A 399 -1.92 24.67 20.71
CA VAL A 399 -3.02 24.81 19.73
C VAL A 399 -2.85 26.08 18.91
N SER A 400 -2.51 27.20 19.54
CA SER A 400 -2.29 28.48 18.84
C SER A 400 -1.12 28.40 17.88
N SER A 401 -0.01 27.74 18.24
CA SER A 401 1.10 27.51 17.30
C SER A 401 0.71 26.63 16.11
N LEU A 402 -0.11 25.59 16.34
CA LEU A 402 -0.61 24.73 15.25
C LEU A 402 -1.62 25.46 14.36
N LEU A 403 -2.44 26.35 14.94
CA LEU A 403 -3.35 27.22 14.20
C LEU A 403 -2.57 28.23 13.35
N GLU A 404 -1.59 28.92 13.91
CA GLU A 404 -0.74 29.84 13.15
C GLU A 404 -0.05 29.11 11.99
N SER A 405 0.49 27.92 12.25
CA SER A 405 1.12 27.09 11.22
C SER A 405 0.13 26.69 10.12
N ILE A 406 -1.12 26.37 10.46
CA ILE A 406 -2.12 25.95 9.46
C ILE A 406 -2.72 27.14 8.72
N GLU A 407 -2.82 28.32 9.35
CA GLU A 407 -3.29 29.56 8.74
C GLU A 407 -2.31 30.07 7.68
N LYS A 408 -1.00 29.91 7.90
CA LYS A 408 0.02 30.16 6.88
C LYS A 408 -0.07 29.20 5.69
N ILE A 409 -0.51 27.95 5.91
CA ILE A 409 -0.62 26.94 4.84
C ILE A 409 -1.98 27.04 4.11
N VAL A 410 -3.04 27.39 4.83
CA VAL A 410 -4.42 27.49 4.36
C VAL A 410 -5.08 28.74 4.96
N PRO A 411 -4.92 29.91 4.29
CA PRO A 411 -5.57 31.16 4.69
C PRO A 411 -7.10 31.04 4.69
N ASP A 412 -7.80 31.83 5.51
CA ASP A 412 -9.27 31.80 5.58
C ASP A 412 -9.94 32.43 4.34
N ASP A 413 -9.26 33.35 3.64
CA ASP A 413 -9.81 34.15 2.53
C ASP A 413 -9.22 33.82 1.13
N SER A 414 -8.32 32.85 1.02
CA SER A 414 -7.79 32.47 -0.28
C SER A 414 -8.86 31.68 -1.05
N ALA A 415 -9.20 32.10 -2.28
CA ALA A 415 -9.87 31.26 -3.25
C ALA A 415 -9.22 29.86 -3.25
N ASP A 416 -9.98 28.78 -3.51
CA ASP A 416 -9.55 27.36 -3.45
C ASP A 416 -8.25 27.01 -4.22
N ASP A 417 -7.67 27.98 -4.91
CA ASP A 417 -6.50 27.95 -5.78
C ASP A 417 -5.13 28.12 -5.12
N GLU A 418 -5.01 28.68 -3.90
CA GLU A 418 -3.69 28.77 -3.26
C GLU A 418 -3.15 27.40 -2.87
N LYS A 419 -1.86 27.17 -3.17
CA LYS A 419 -1.24 25.84 -3.13
C LYS A 419 -0.60 25.58 -1.78
N PRO A 420 -0.67 24.35 -1.27
CA PRO A 420 -0.08 24.03 0.01
C PRO A 420 1.45 24.09 -0.06
N ASP A 421 2.08 24.90 0.78
CA ASP A 421 3.53 24.91 0.97
C ASP A 421 3.98 23.54 1.51
N ILE A 422 4.65 22.75 0.65
CA ILE A 422 5.06 21.37 0.96
C ILE A 422 6.04 21.32 2.15
N PRO A 423 7.12 22.13 2.20
CA PRO A 423 7.93 22.31 3.40
C PRO A 423 7.11 22.62 4.66
N ALA A 424 6.20 23.61 4.60
CA ALA A 424 5.40 23.98 5.76
C ALA A 424 4.47 22.83 6.22
N ILE A 425 3.88 22.07 5.29
CA ILE A 425 3.11 20.85 5.62
C ILE A 425 3.97 19.81 6.33
N ALA A 426 5.20 19.61 5.87
CA ALA A 426 6.11 18.64 6.48
C ALA A 426 6.45 19.03 7.93
N ILE A 427 6.67 20.31 8.20
CA ILE A 427 6.91 20.85 9.54
C ILE A 427 5.65 20.77 10.40
N TYR A 428 4.50 21.21 9.90
CA TYR A 428 3.21 21.10 10.59
C TYR A 428 2.92 19.65 10.99
N ARG A 429 3.16 18.68 10.10
CA ARG A 429 2.97 17.26 10.38
C ARG A 429 3.84 16.76 11.54
N ARG A 430 5.07 17.29 11.70
CA ARG A 430 5.95 16.95 12.83
C ARG A 430 5.36 17.47 14.14
N PHE A 431 4.92 18.74 14.18
CA PHE A 431 4.30 19.33 15.38
C PHE A 431 2.94 18.73 15.72
N LEU A 432 2.19 18.29 14.71
CA LEU A 432 0.88 17.68 14.89
C LEU A 432 0.92 16.43 15.79
N SER A 433 2.01 15.67 15.80
CA SER A 433 2.16 14.52 16.72
C SER A 433 2.16 14.95 18.18
N ASP A 434 2.93 16.00 18.51
CA ASP A 434 3.00 16.56 19.86
C ASP A 434 1.69 17.28 20.23
N GLY A 435 1.06 17.94 19.26
CA GLY A 435 -0.27 18.54 19.38
C GLY A 435 -1.33 17.52 19.79
N ARG A 436 -1.43 16.40 19.07
CA ARG A 436 -2.36 15.30 19.40
C ARG A 436 -2.14 14.77 20.81
N LEU A 437 -0.88 14.56 21.20
CA LEU A 437 -0.57 14.05 22.52
C LEU A 437 -0.99 15.03 23.62
N THR A 438 -0.74 16.31 23.41
CA THR A 438 -1.10 17.39 24.36
C THR A 438 -2.61 17.51 24.49
N LEU A 439 -3.32 17.62 23.36
CA LEU A 439 -4.78 17.69 23.34
C LEU A 439 -5.46 16.44 23.90
N ASN A 440 -4.93 15.26 23.58
CA ASN A 440 -5.46 14.02 24.15
C ASN A 440 -5.31 14.01 25.68
N ARG A 441 -4.23 14.55 26.24
CA ARG A 441 -4.11 14.67 27.70
C ARG A 441 -5.09 15.67 28.29
N PHE A 442 -5.25 16.82 27.64
CA PHE A 442 -6.23 17.83 28.05
C PHE A 442 -7.65 17.25 28.11
N VAL A 443 -8.07 16.58 27.02
CA VAL A 443 -9.37 15.91 26.95
C VAL A 443 -9.53 14.89 28.07
N GLN A 444 -8.47 14.18 28.43
CA GLN A 444 -8.51 13.11 29.43
C GLN A 444 -8.32 13.61 30.87
N ARG A 445 -8.28 14.93 31.11
CA ARG A 445 -8.35 15.46 32.47
C ARG A 445 -9.75 15.18 33.05
N GLU A 446 -9.81 14.88 34.35
CA GLU A 446 -11.04 14.46 35.00
C GLU A 446 -12.12 15.54 34.97
N ASP A 447 -11.76 16.78 35.28
CA ASP A 447 -12.62 17.97 35.20
C ASP A 447 -13.20 18.19 33.80
N VAL A 448 -12.36 18.07 32.77
CA VAL A 448 -12.78 18.20 31.36
C VAL A 448 -13.72 17.05 30.96
N GLN A 449 -13.40 15.80 31.35
CA GLN A 449 -14.26 14.64 31.07
C GLN A 449 -15.64 14.78 31.72
N GLU A 450 -15.69 15.18 32.99
CA GLU A 450 -16.94 15.39 33.71
C GLU A 450 -17.80 16.47 33.05
N ALA A 451 -17.20 17.60 32.69
CA ALA A 451 -17.90 18.68 32.01
C ALA A 451 -18.44 18.24 30.64
N LEU A 452 -17.63 17.53 29.85
CA LEU A 452 -18.03 17.03 28.54
C LEU A 452 -19.15 15.97 28.60
N ILE A 453 -19.08 15.06 29.58
CA ILE A 453 -20.14 14.07 29.83
C ILE A 453 -21.43 14.79 30.20
N LYS A 454 -21.36 15.81 31.07
CA LYS A 454 -22.52 16.63 31.44
C LYS A 454 -23.14 17.34 30.23
N GLU A 455 -22.33 17.98 29.39
CA GLU A 455 -22.80 18.61 28.14
C GLU A 455 -23.49 17.61 27.21
N ARG A 456 -22.92 16.40 27.05
CA ARG A 456 -23.51 15.33 26.24
C ARG A 456 -24.87 14.89 26.79
N LEU A 457 -24.97 14.69 28.10
CA LEU A 457 -26.23 14.32 28.77
C LEU A 457 -27.30 15.43 28.62
N GLU A 458 -26.92 16.70 28.72
CA GLU A 458 -27.82 17.83 28.51
C GLU A 458 -28.29 17.97 27.05
N ALA A 459 -27.39 17.76 26.09
CA ALA A 459 -27.72 17.74 24.66
C ALA A 459 -28.67 16.58 24.31
N GLU A 460 -28.50 15.43 24.94
CA GLU A 460 -29.43 14.30 24.82
C GLU A 460 -30.80 14.60 25.42
N LYS A 461 -30.88 15.32 26.54
CA LYS A 461 -32.16 15.78 27.13
C LYS A 461 -32.91 16.74 26.21
N LYS A 462 -32.20 17.60 25.46
CA LYS A 462 -32.80 18.59 24.53
C LYS A 462 -33.29 17.98 23.20
N LYS A 463 -32.72 16.86 22.74
CA LYS A 463 -33.23 16.15 21.56
C LYS A 463 -34.57 15.50 21.92
N LYS A 464 -35.69 16.04 21.39
CA LYS A 464 -37.07 15.55 21.62
C LYS A 464 -37.11 14.02 21.75
N PRO A 465 -37.90 13.47 22.69
CA PRO A 465 -37.96 12.03 22.93
C PRO A 465 -38.52 11.31 21.70
N LYS A 466 -37.65 10.94 20.75
CA LYS A 466 -37.96 9.86 19.82
C LYS A 466 -38.11 8.63 20.68
N LYS A 467 -39.37 8.15 20.84
CA LYS A 467 -39.80 6.96 21.60
C LYS A 467 -38.61 6.03 21.89
N ARG A 468 -37.89 6.32 22.98
CA ARG A 468 -36.73 5.53 23.40
C ARG A 468 -37.34 4.25 23.95
N LYS A 469 -37.09 3.12 23.30
CA LYS A 469 -37.19 1.80 23.95
C LYS A 469 -36.44 1.95 25.28
N LYS A 470 -37.14 1.75 26.40
CA LYS A 470 -36.58 1.78 27.76
C LYS A 470 -35.27 1.00 27.75
N LYS A 471 -34.15 1.74 27.77
CA LYS A 471 -32.82 1.18 27.91
C LYS A 471 -32.63 1.17 29.42
N SER A 472 -32.75 -0.02 30.00
CA SER A 472 -32.64 -0.32 31.43
C SER A 472 -31.38 0.28 32.05
N ASP A 473 -31.49 0.61 33.33
CA ASP A 473 -30.51 1.19 34.24
C ASP A 473 -29.23 0.33 34.37
N ALA A 474 -28.44 0.29 33.30
CA ALA A 474 -27.10 -0.27 33.30
C ALA A 474 -26.15 0.81 33.85
N GLU A 475 -25.55 0.47 34.99
CA GLU A 475 -24.47 1.15 35.69
C GLU A 475 -23.60 2.08 34.83
N ASP A 476 -23.36 3.26 35.37
CA ASP A 476 -22.41 4.28 34.93
C ASP A 476 -20.98 3.72 34.80
N GLU A 477 -20.70 2.91 33.77
CA GLU A 477 -19.36 2.90 33.19
C GLU A 477 -19.12 4.35 32.76
N LYS A 478 -18.30 5.12 33.52
CA LYS A 478 -17.90 6.49 33.19
C LYS A 478 -17.55 6.52 31.70
N GLU A 479 -18.48 6.96 30.86
CA GLU A 479 -18.37 6.87 29.41
C GLU A 479 -17.38 7.96 28.99
N THR A 480 -16.10 7.63 29.04
CA THR A 480 -15.03 8.59 28.71
C THR A 480 -15.17 9.00 27.26
N ILE A 481 -15.18 10.30 26.98
CA ILE A 481 -15.22 10.80 25.62
C ILE A 481 -13.83 10.66 24.99
N ASP A 482 -13.73 9.90 23.90
CA ASP A 482 -12.48 9.66 23.17
C ASP A 482 -12.07 10.93 22.40
N PHE A 483 -10.77 11.25 22.41
CA PHE A 483 -10.17 12.28 21.57
C PHE A 483 -10.58 12.16 20.10
N LYS A 484 -10.74 10.93 19.57
CA LYS A 484 -11.16 10.71 18.19
C LYS A 484 -12.60 11.09 17.90
N GLU A 485 -13.47 11.05 18.91
CA GLU A 485 -14.86 11.49 18.80
C GLU A 485 -14.91 13.02 18.72
N LEU A 486 -14.11 13.69 19.55
CA LEU A 486 -14.07 15.16 19.62
C LEU A 486 -13.34 15.80 18.45
N PHE A 487 -12.24 15.18 18.00
CA PHE A 487 -11.33 15.69 16.97
C PHE A 487 -11.05 14.63 15.89
N PRO A 488 -12.07 14.25 15.10
CA PRO A 488 -11.97 13.15 14.15
C PRO A 488 -10.99 13.41 13.01
N HIS A 489 -10.72 14.67 12.66
CA HIS A 489 -9.74 15.04 11.65
C HIS A 489 -8.33 15.01 12.26
N LEU A 490 -8.10 15.66 13.41
CA LEU A 490 -6.80 15.60 14.10
C LEU A 490 -6.38 14.19 14.49
N ALA A 491 -7.31 13.25 14.67
CA ALA A 491 -6.97 11.85 14.91
C ALA A 491 -6.32 11.16 13.68
N LYS A 492 -6.65 11.57 12.47
CA LYS A 492 -6.20 10.92 11.21
C LYS A 492 -4.82 11.43 10.81
N PRO A 493 -3.82 10.57 10.54
CA PRO A 493 -2.49 11.03 10.15
C PRO A 493 -2.54 11.79 8.83
N LEU A 494 -1.89 12.97 8.78
CA LEU A 494 -1.75 13.74 7.55
C LEU A 494 -0.82 12.99 6.58
N LYS A 495 -1.28 12.81 5.34
CA LYS A 495 -0.46 12.24 4.24
C LYS A 495 0.46 13.32 3.66
N LEU A 496 1.49 12.91 2.91
CA LEU A 496 2.40 13.84 2.21
C LEU A 496 2.18 13.74 0.71
N VAL A 497 2.35 14.86 0.00
CA VAL A 497 2.42 14.86 -1.46
C VAL A 497 3.64 14.05 -1.88
N PRO A 498 3.50 13.07 -2.80
CA PRO A 498 4.65 12.32 -3.30
C PRO A 498 5.56 13.22 -4.14
N ASN A 499 6.88 13.16 -3.93
CA ASN A 499 7.81 13.87 -4.82
C ASN A 499 7.76 13.26 -6.24
N PHE A 500 8.34 13.98 -7.20
CA PHE A 500 8.53 13.47 -8.56
C PHE A 500 9.39 12.19 -8.55
N TYR A 501 9.23 11.36 -9.59
CA TYR A 501 9.80 10.01 -9.63
C TYR A 501 11.32 10.03 -9.41
N GLY A 502 11.79 9.26 -8.43
CA GLY A 502 13.21 9.17 -8.05
C GLY A 502 13.67 10.22 -7.03
N ASP A 503 13.01 11.37 -6.90
CA ASP A 503 13.50 12.47 -6.05
C ASP A 503 13.50 12.10 -4.56
N SER A 504 12.44 11.47 -4.06
CA SER A 504 12.43 10.98 -2.65
C SER A 504 13.54 9.97 -2.38
N LYS A 505 13.97 9.19 -3.39
CA LYS A 505 15.08 8.24 -3.23
C LYS A 505 16.43 8.97 -3.19
N ARG A 506 16.61 9.99 -4.02
CA ARG A 506 17.81 10.85 -4.04
C ARG A 506 17.95 11.65 -2.73
N GLU A 507 16.86 12.21 -2.22
CA GLU A 507 16.85 12.87 -0.90
C GLU A 507 17.19 11.89 0.22
N LEU A 508 16.58 10.70 0.20
CA LEU A 508 16.88 9.67 1.20
C LEU A 508 18.34 9.19 1.10
N TYR A 509 18.90 9.09 -0.11
CA TYR A 509 20.31 8.78 -0.32
C TYR A 509 21.22 9.87 0.26
N LYS A 510 20.95 11.15 -0.03
CA LYS A 510 21.70 12.28 0.57
C LYS A 510 21.66 12.22 2.10
N LYS A 511 20.47 12.00 2.67
CA LYS A 511 20.30 11.85 4.12
C LYS A 511 21.05 10.65 4.67
N TYR A 512 21.07 9.55 3.94
CA TYR A 512 21.78 8.34 4.33
C TYR A 512 23.30 8.54 4.27
N LYS A 513 23.84 9.08 3.16
CA LYS A 513 25.26 9.37 3.00
C LYS A 513 25.79 10.26 4.13
N ASN A 514 25.04 11.30 4.44
CA ASN A 514 25.41 12.29 5.46
C ASN A 514 24.90 11.92 6.85
N ALA A 515 24.39 10.70 7.09
CA ALA A 515 23.71 10.39 8.35
C ALA A 515 24.62 10.53 9.57
N ALA A 516 25.88 10.10 9.46
CA ALA A 516 26.88 10.26 10.52
C ALA A 516 27.23 11.74 10.74
N ILE A 517 27.42 12.51 9.66
CA ILE A 517 27.69 13.95 9.70
C ILE A 517 26.53 14.71 10.37
N TYR A 518 25.30 14.44 9.95
CA TYR A 518 24.10 15.05 10.53
C TYR A 518 23.93 14.64 11.99
N THR A 519 24.25 13.39 12.34
CA THR A 519 24.22 12.94 13.74
C THR A 519 25.22 13.72 14.59
N ASP A 520 26.46 13.88 14.12
CA ASP A 520 27.50 14.65 14.79
C ASP A 520 27.08 16.11 15.00
N ALA A 521 26.59 16.76 13.94
CA ALA A 521 26.11 18.14 13.98
C ALA A 521 24.93 18.32 14.95
N LEU A 522 23.95 17.41 14.93
CA LEU A 522 22.80 17.47 15.84
C LEU A 522 23.22 17.25 17.29
N TRP A 523 24.17 16.36 17.58
CA TRP A 523 24.68 16.19 18.95
C TRP A 523 25.44 17.41 19.44
N LYS A 524 26.27 18.03 18.59
CA LYS A 524 26.92 19.33 18.90
C LYS A 524 25.90 20.43 19.17
N ALA A 525 24.81 20.46 18.41
CA ALA A 525 23.71 21.39 18.65
C ALA A 525 23.03 21.10 20.01
N VAL A 526 22.75 19.83 20.34
CA VAL A 526 22.21 19.43 21.65
C VAL A 526 23.14 19.89 22.77
N GLU A 527 24.44 19.69 22.65
CA GLU A 527 25.43 20.13 23.65
C GLU A 527 25.40 21.66 23.84
N LYS A 528 25.33 22.43 22.75
CA LYS A 528 25.20 23.89 22.81
C LYS A 528 23.89 24.33 23.49
N ILE A 529 22.77 23.66 23.21
CA ILE A 529 21.49 23.93 23.88
C ILE A 529 21.62 23.66 25.38
N TYR A 530 22.26 22.55 25.78
CA TYR A 530 22.55 22.27 27.19
C TYR A 530 23.39 23.37 27.84
N LYS A 531 24.50 23.79 27.21
CA LYS A 531 25.38 24.84 27.74
C LYS A 531 24.63 26.16 27.94
N SER A 532 23.88 26.58 26.92
CA SER A 532 23.04 27.78 26.98
C SER A 532 22.03 27.66 28.13
N ALA A 533 21.33 26.53 28.24
CA ALA A 533 20.34 26.33 29.28
C ALA A 533 20.93 26.26 30.70
N PHE A 534 22.13 25.69 30.87
CA PHE A 534 22.83 25.70 32.16
C PHE A 534 23.37 27.08 32.56
N SER A 535 23.62 27.97 31.59
CA SER A 535 24.07 29.35 31.83
C SER A 535 22.91 30.34 32.03
N SER A 536 21.69 29.97 31.68
CA SER A 536 20.50 30.82 31.86
C SER A 536 20.08 30.95 33.33
N SER A 537 19.44 32.06 33.66
CA SER A 537 18.71 32.24 34.93
C SER A 537 17.55 31.25 35.06
N LEU A 538 17.17 30.97 36.30
CA LEU A 538 15.88 30.33 36.63
C LEU A 538 14.75 31.29 36.24
N LYS A 539 13.62 30.79 35.72
CA LYS A 539 12.49 31.70 35.41
C LYS A 539 11.94 32.32 36.69
N ASN A 540 11.82 33.65 36.71
CA ASN A 540 11.30 34.37 37.88
C ASN A 540 9.84 33.98 38.20
N SER A 541 9.05 33.62 37.19
CA SER A 541 7.68 33.14 37.36
C SER A 541 7.55 31.78 38.09
N PHE A 542 8.64 31.02 38.28
CA PHE A 542 8.64 29.81 39.12
C PHE A 542 8.49 30.10 40.61
N PHE A 543 8.73 31.34 41.03
CA PHE A 543 8.75 31.72 42.44
C PHE A 543 7.48 32.43 42.90
N ASP A 544 6.69 32.99 41.97
CA ASP A 544 5.49 33.80 42.26
C ASP A 544 4.15 33.09 41.99
N THR A 545 4.13 31.94 41.34
CA THR A 545 2.90 31.16 41.11
C THR A 545 3.06 29.72 41.61
N ASP A 546 1.96 29.11 42.04
CA ASP A 546 1.83 27.70 42.46
C ASP A 546 2.32 26.75 41.35
N PHE A 547 3.63 26.67 41.17
CA PHE A 547 4.25 25.72 40.27
C PHE A 547 4.08 24.34 40.90
N ASP A 548 3.04 23.65 40.44
CA ASP A 548 2.57 22.37 40.93
C ASP A 548 3.75 21.40 41.11
N LYS A 549 4.08 21.11 42.37
CA LYS A 549 5.02 20.05 42.76
C LYS A 549 4.73 18.75 42.01
N ASP A 550 3.46 18.50 41.67
CA ASP A 550 3.07 17.35 40.86
C ASP A 550 3.53 17.47 39.40
N PHE A 551 3.69 18.65 38.81
CA PHE A 551 4.29 18.81 37.48
C PHE A 551 5.74 18.30 37.45
N PHE A 552 6.56 18.70 38.42
CA PHE A 552 7.94 18.25 38.52
C PHE A 552 8.00 16.74 38.81
N ILE A 553 7.17 16.24 39.73
CA ILE A 553 7.03 14.80 40.01
C ILE A 553 6.57 14.04 38.76
N LYS A 554 5.60 14.54 38.00
CA LYS A 554 5.12 13.93 36.74
C LYS A 554 6.23 13.89 35.68
N ARG A 555 7.08 14.92 35.59
CA ARG A 555 8.25 14.94 34.70
C ARG A 555 9.32 13.94 35.14
N LEU A 556 9.61 13.84 36.44
CA LEU A 556 10.48 12.82 37.00
C LEU A 556 9.94 11.40 36.77
N GLN A 557 8.66 11.18 37.02
CA GLN A 557 7.96 9.92 36.71
C GLN A 557 8.03 9.60 35.22
N LYS A 558 7.97 10.61 34.34
CA LYS A 558 8.14 10.42 32.90
C LYS A 558 9.56 9.97 32.56
N ILE A 559 10.60 10.62 33.09
CA ILE A 559 12.00 10.17 32.94
C ILE A 559 12.14 8.72 33.42
N PHE A 560 11.53 8.39 34.55
CA PHE A 560 11.54 7.02 35.08
C PHE A 560 10.77 6.02 34.21
N SER A 561 9.63 6.42 33.64
CA SER A 561 8.87 5.58 32.71
C SER A 561 9.65 5.31 31.42
N VAL A 562 10.49 6.26 31.00
CA VAL A 562 11.41 6.11 29.86
C VAL A 562 12.55 5.16 30.25
N TYR A 563 13.13 5.33 31.44
CA TYR A 563 14.11 4.41 32.05
C TYR A 563 13.61 2.96 32.14
N ARG A 564 12.36 2.72 32.57
CA ARG A 564 11.76 1.37 32.61
C ARG A 564 11.67 0.73 31.22
N ARG A 565 11.66 1.57 30.19
CA ARG A 565 11.56 1.17 28.79
C ARG A 565 12.91 1.17 28.09
N PHE A 566 14.01 1.43 28.80
CA PHE A 566 15.34 1.26 28.23
C PHE A 566 15.56 -0.17 27.79
N ASN A 567 16.28 -0.25 26.69
CA ASN A 567 16.51 -1.47 25.94
C ASN A 567 17.64 -2.26 26.60
N THR A 568 18.55 -1.53 27.26
CA THR A 568 19.74 -2.03 27.92
C THR A 568 19.82 -1.59 29.38
N ASP A 569 20.65 -2.29 30.17
CA ASP A 569 20.87 -1.96 31.58
C ASP A 569 21.97 -0.90 31.79
N LYS A 570 22.76 -0.56 30.76
CA LYS A 570 23.93 0.32 30.86
C LYS A 570 23.63 1.68 31.50
N TRP A 571 22.56 2.33 31.07
CA TRP A 571 22.17 3.65 31.55
C TRP A 571 21.35 3.60 32.84
N LYS A 572 20.94 2.40 33.27
CA LYS A 572 20.05 2.25 34.42
C LYS A 572 20.71 2.65 35.75
N PRO A 573 21.95 2.22 36.07
CA PRO A 573 22.64 2.67 37.28
C PRO A 573 22.77 4.18 37.38
N ILE A 574 23.10 4.86 36.27
CA ILE A 574 23.25 6.33 36.23
C ILE A 574 21.93 7.00 36.60
N VAL A 575 20.83 6.65 35.93
CA VAL A 575 19.51 7.19 36.26
C VAL A 575 19.11 6.83 37.70
N LYS A 576 19.32 5.59 38.14
CA LYS A 576 18.98 5.17 39.51
C LYS A 576 19.74 5.98 40.56
N ASN A 577 21.04 6.18 40.36
CA ASN A 577 21.92 6.91 41.28
C ASN A 577 21.58 8.40 41.29
N SER A 578 21.32 8.99 40.13
CA SER A 578 20.95 10.40 40.02
C SER A 578 19.56 10.71 40.62
N PHE A 579 18.67 9.72 40.70
CA PHE A 579 17.36 9.86 41.35
C PHE A 579 17.37 9.50 42.84
N ALA A 580 18.35 8.73 43.32
CA ALA A 580 18.43 8.25 44.70
C ALA A 580 18.44 9.37 45.77
N PRO A 581 18.99 10.58 45.53
CA PRO A 581 18.89 11.69 46.48
C PRO A 581 17.45 12.20 46.68
N TYR A 582 16.59 12.07 45.66
CA TYR A 582 15.31 12.77 45.60
C TYR A 582 14.10 11.89 45.91
N CYS A 583 14.23 10.56 45.77
CA CYS A 583 13.11 9.63 45.93
C CYS A 583 13.56 8.31 46.59
N ASP A 584 12.67 7.72 47.38
CA ASP A 584 12.77 6.35 47.87
C ASP A 584 12.23 5.37 46.83
N ILE A 585 12.98 4.29 46.61
CA ILE A 585 12.67 3.23 45.66
C ILE A 585 11.93 2.12 46.41
N VAL A 586 10.60 2.00 46.23
CA VAL A 586 9.81 0.94 46.86
C VAL A 586 9.42 -0.09 45.79
N SER A 587 9.98 -1.29 45.85
CA SER A 587 9.48 -2.42 45.04
C SER A 587 8.20 -2.95 45.68
N LEU A 588 7.12 -3.04 44.89
CA LEU A 588 5.83 -3.60 45.31
C LEU A 588 5.57 -4.99 44.71
N ALA A 589 6.33 -5.39 43.67
CA ALA A 589 6.38 -6.73 43.08
C ALA A 589 7.62 -6.85 42.15
N GLU A 590 7.94 -8.06 41.65
CA GLU A 590 9.07 -8.33 40.71
C GLU A 590 9.12 -7.39 39.49
N ASN A 591 8.01 -6.74 39.14
CA ASN A 591 7.92 -5.82 38.00
C ASN A 591 7.33 -4.42 38.32
N GLU A 592 7.03 -4.11 39.59
CA GLU A 592 6.48 -2.81 39.98
C GLU A 592 7.33 -2.12 41.05
N VAL A 593 7.92 -0.98 40.69
CA VAL A 593 8.71 -0.13 41.59
C VAL A 593 8.04 1.24 41.71
N LEU A 594 7.39 1.50 42.83
CA LEU A 594 6.76 2.78 43.15
C LEU A 594 7.80 3.70 43.82
N TYR A 595 8.04 4.86 43.23
CA TYR A 595 8.91 5.87 43.81
C TYR A 595 8.07 6.81 44.67
N LYS A 596 8.41 6.90 45.96
CA LYS A 596 7.86 7.93 46.85
C LYS A 596 8.93 9.00 47.04
N PRO A 597 8.63 10.30 46.94
CA PRO A 597 9.57 11.33 47.36
C PRO A 597 10.08 10.98 48.77
N LYS A 598 11.39 11.11 49.02
CA LYS A 598 11.95 10.90 50.36
C LYS A 598 11.23 11.85 51.32
N GLN A 599 10.26 11.34 52.07
CA GLN A 599 9.70 12.10 53.19
C GLN A 599 10.86 12.22 54.18
N SER A 600 11.19 13.45 54.59
CA SER A 600 12.19 13.70 55.62
C SER A 600 11.98 12.71 56.76
N ARG A 601 13.01 11.90 57.04
CA ARG A 601 13.01 10.87 58.09
C ARG A 601 12.96 11.49 59.51
N SER A 602 12.04 12.41 59.79
CA SER A 602 11.71 12.84 61.15
C SER A 602 10.47 12.10 61.65
N ARG A 603 10.48 10.76 61.56
CA ARG A 603 9.56 9.91 62.32
C ARG A 603 10.32 9.28 63.48
N LYS A 604 10.69 10.10 64.46
CA LYS A 604 10.88 9.66 65.86
C LYS A 604 10.41 10.65 66.92
N SER A 605 9.76 11.77 66.56
CA SER A 605 9.02 12.61 67.50
C SER A 605 7.67 13.00 66.89
N ALA A 606 6.75 12.04 66.83
CA ALA A 606 5.34 12.33 66.53
C ALA A 606 4.64 12.83 67.81
N ALA A 607 5.10 13.98 68.29
CA ALA A 607 4.37 14.87 69.19
C ALA A 607 5.14 16.19 69.13
N ILE A 608 4.41 17.28 68.84
CA ILE A 608 4.89 18.65 68.61
C ILE A 608 5.15 18.95 67.12
N ASP A 609 4.31 19.88 66.67
CA ASP A 609 4.27 20.65 65.44
C ASP A 609 3.59 20.07 64.19
N LYS A 610 2.30 20.41 64.06
CA LYS A 610 1.51 20.35 62.82
C LYS A 610 1.95 21.41 61.80
N ASN A 611 2.93 22.25 62.10
CA ASN A 611 3.50 23.18 61.14
C ASN A 611 4.85 22.72 60.59
N ARG A 612 4.89 22.57 59.27
CA ARG A 612 6.08 22.64 58.41
C ARG A 612 7.12 21.52 58.57
N VAL A 613 6.81 20.35 58.00
CA VAL A 613 7.81 19.73 57.12
C VAL A 613 7.94 20.65 55.91
N ARG A 614 8.84 21.64 55.97
CA ARG A 614 9.21 22.45 54.80
C ARG A 614 9.80 21.50 53.77
N LEU A 615 8.98 21.13 52.79
CA LEU A 615 9.49 20.64 51.52
C LEU A 615 10.53 21.63 51.00
N PRO A 616 11.56 21.18 50.25
CA PRO A 616 12.51 22.09 49.64
C PRO A 616 11.72 23.18 48.90
N SER A 617 12.09 24.45 49.06
CA SER A 617 11.48 25.55 48.29
C SER A 617 11.45 25.19 46.79
N THR A 618 10.51 25.73 46.02
CA THR A 618 10.42 25.52 44.56
C THR A 618 11.77 25.76 43.87
N GLU A 619 12.56 26.69 44.42
CA GLU A 619 13.95 26.94 44.05
C GLU A 619 14.88 25.74 44.26
N ASN A 620 14.81 25.07 45.40
CA ASN A 620 15.60 23.87 45.67
C ASN A 620 15.17 22.70 44.77
N ILE A 621 13.89 22.61 44.40
CA ILE A 621 13.39 21.61 43.45
C ILE A 621 13.89 21.89 42.03
N ALA A 622 13.87 23.16 41.60
CA ALA A 622 14.44 23.57 40.32
C ALA A 622 15.95 23.32 40.27
N LYS A 623 16.69 23.69 41.32
CA LYS A 623 18.13 23.40 41.48
C LYS A 623 18.41 21.90 41.44
N ALA A 624 17.57 21.08 42.08
CA ALA A 624 17.64 19.62 42.00
C ALA A 624 17.39 19.09 40.59
N GLY A 625 16.41 19.65 39.86
CA GLY A 625 16.15 19.31 38.47
C GLY A 625 17.32 19.65 37.53
N ILE A 626 17.97 20.79 37.75
CA ILE A 626 19.18 21.19 37.03
C ILE A 626 20.35 20.28 37.37
N ALA A 627 20.57 19.97 38.65
CA ALA A 627 21.61 19.04 39.09
C ALA A 627 21.39 17.65 38.46
N LEU A 628 20.15 17.17 38.45
CA LEU A 628 19.77 15.92 37.81
C LEU A 628 20.04 15.97 36.30
N ALA A 629 19.59 17.01 35.60
CA ALA A 629 19.85 17.16 34.17
C ALA A 629 21.36 17.24 33.87
N ARG A 630 22.15 17.86 34.76
CA ARG A 630 23.61 17.93 34.68
C ARG A 630 24.23 16.55 34.85
N GLU A 631 23.88 15.80 35.89
CA GLU A 631 24.35 14.43 36.08
C GLU A 631 23.97 13.51 34.92
N LEU A 632 22.74 13.61 34.40
CA LEU A 632 22.33 12.83 33.23
C LEU A 632 23.06 13.25 31.95
N SER A 633 23.48 14.51 31.83
CA SER A 633 24.32 14.96 30.71
C SER A 633 25.76 14.44 30.78
N VAL A 634 26.24 14.05 31.97
CA VAL A 634 27.57 13.42 32.17
C VAL A 634 27.64 12.02 31.55
N ALA A 635 26.49 11.40 31.22
CA ALA A 635 26.44 10.20 30.37
C ALA A 635 27.17 10.37 29.03
N GLY A 636 27.50 11.60 28.66
CA GLY A 636 28.33 11.96 27.53
C GLY A 636 27.53 12.08 26.24
N PHE A 637 28.19 12.64 25.23
CA PHE A 637 27.68 12.74 23.87
C PHE A 637 28.43 11.81 22.91
N ASP A 638 29.19 10.84 23.44
CA ASP A 638 30.02 9.94 22.64
C ASP A 638 29.20 8.80 22.02
N TRP A 639 28.40 9.17 21.04
CA TRP A 639 27.57 8.25 20.28
C TRP A 639 28.40 7.35 19.34
N LYS A 640 29.63 7.75 18.99
CA LYS A 640 30.48 7.05 18.02
C LYS A 640 30.89 5.68 18.56
N ASP A 641 31.30 5.62 19.81
CA ASP A 641 31.74 4.39 20.46
C ASP A 641 30.62 3.34 20.58
N LEU A 642 29.40 3.79 20.91
CA LEU A 642 28.22 2.91 20.95
C LEU A 642 27.96 2.30 19.57
N LEU A 643 28.02 3.09 18.50
CA LEU A 643 27.75 2.60 17.16
C LEU A 643 28.90 1.72 16.62
N LYS A 644 30.17 1.99 16.96
CA LYS A 644 31.31 1.12 16.62
C LYS A 644 31.19 -0.27 17.24
N LYS A 645 30.68 -0.36 18.48
CA LYS A 645 30.40 -1.63 19.17
C LYS A 645 29.11 -2.31 18.70
N GLU A 646 28.44 -1.74 17.70
CA GLU A 646 27.12 -2.16 17.22
C GLU A 646 26.02 -2.13 18.31
N GLU A 647 26.20 -1.33 19.36
CA GLU A 647 25.29 -1.14 20.50
C GLU A 647 24.14 -0.17 20.14
N HIS A 648 23.43 -0.44 19.04
CA HIS A 648 22.36 0.44 18.54
C HIS A 648 21.24 0.68 19.55
N GLU A 649 20.94 -0.32 20.39
CA GLU A 649 19.93 -0.21 21.46
C GLU A 649 20.34 0.83 22.51
N GLU A 650 21.61 0.84 22.89
CA GLU A 650 22.17 1.78 23.86
C GLU A 650 22.22 3.20 23.31
N TYR A 651 22.45 3.34 22.00
CA TYR A 651 22.40 4.64 21.34
C TYR A 651 20.97 5.22 21.32
N ILE A 652 19.94 4.38 21.10
CA ILE A 652 18.55 4.83 21.20
C ILE A 652 18.19 5.21 22.64
N ASP A 653 18.66 4.42 23.62
CA ASP A 653 18.47 4.74 25.04
C ASP A 653 19.14 6.09 25.38
N LEU A 654 20.35 6.35 24.88
CA LEU A 654 21.06 7.62 25.04
C LEU A 654 20.28 8.80 24.45
N ILE A 655 19.69 8.65 23.26
CA ILE A 655 18.84 9.69 22.64
C ILE A 655 17.64 10.00 23.53
N GLU A 656 16.91 8.99 24.01
CA GLU A 656 15.71 9.22 24.84
C GLU A 656 16.07 9.76 26.24
N LEU A 657 17.24 9.39 26.77
CA LEU A 657 17.77 9.95 28.02
C LEU A 657 18.01 11.46 27.89
N HIS A 658 18.84 11.88 26.93
CA HIS A 658 19.15 13.30 26.67
C HIS A 658 17.90 14.10 26.30
N LYS A 659 17.03 13.51 25.49
CA LYS A 659 15.73 14.11 25.15
C LYS A 659 14.90 14.43 26.38
N THR A 660 14.86 13.53 27.37
CA THR A 660 14.04 13.76 28.56
C THR A 660 14.73 14.69 29.56
N ALA A 661 16.05 14.58 29.70
CA ALA A 661 16.84 15.48 30.55
C ALA A 661 16.81 16.93 30.04
N LEU A 662 16.97 17.16 28.73
CA LEU A 662 16.88 18.50 28.16
C LEU A 662 15.48 19.11 28.30
N ALA A 663 14.43 18.29 28.14
CA ALA A 663 13.06 18.74 28.37
C ALA A 663 12.79 19.12 29.83
N LEU A 664 13.51 18.53 30.80
CA LEU A 664 13.44 18.94 32.21
C LEU A 664 14.17 20.28 32.40
N LEU A 665 15.37 20.42 31.84
CA LEU A 665 16.19 21.62 31.96
C LEU A 665 15.49 22.86 31.38
N LEU A 666 15.03 22.78 30.12
CA LEU A 666 14.31 23.87 29.45
C LEU A 666 12.98 24.23 30.14
N ALA A 667 12.42 23.30 30.93
CA ALA A 667 11.22 23.55 31.70
C ALA A 667 11.48 24.32 33.00
N VAL A 668 12.73 24.60 33.38
CA VAL A 668 13.09 25.35 34.61
C VAL A 668 13.98 26.57 34.37
N THR A 669 14.38 26.86 33.12
CA THR A 669 15.34 27.93 32.77
C THR A 669 14.77 28.95 31.76
N GLU A 670 15.25 30.20 31.79
CA GLU A 670 14.96 31.27 30.82
C GLU A 670 15.85 31.18 29.57
N THR A 671 15.85 30.01 28.92
CA THR A 671 16.74 29.79 27.78
C THR A 671 16.17 30.40 26.51
N GLN A 672 16.89 31.39 25.98
CA GLN A 672 16.73 31.91 24.62
C GLN A 672 17.91 31.46 23.78
N LEU A 673 17.64 31.01 22.56
CA LEU A 673 18.68 30.51 21.68
C LEU A 673 18.39 30.90 20.23
N ASP A 674 19.32 31.61 19.62
CA ASP A 674 19.35 31.80 18.17
C ASP A 674 19.84 30.52 17.50
N ILE A 675 18.94 29.81 16.82
CA ILE A 675 19.28 28.57 16.13
C ILE A 675 20.08 28.82 14.84
N SER A 676 20.14 30.06 14.34
CA SER A 676 20.98 30.41 13.19
C SER A 676 22.48 30.31 13.50
N ALA A 677 22.84 30.48 14.78
CA ALA A 677 24.21 30.35 15.28
C ALA A 677 24.64 28.88 15.50
N LEU A 678 23.73 27.92 15.28
CA LEU A 678 24.01 26.50 15.38
C LEU A 678 24.32 25.93 13.98
N ASP A 679 25.43 25.21 13.88
CA ASP A 679 25.76 24.49 12.66
C ASP A 679 25.02 23.15 12.61
N PHE A 680 23.97 23.11 11.80
CA PHE A 680 23.20 21.89 11.52
C PHE A 680 23.64 21.17 10.24
N VAL A 681 24.72 21.61 9.59
CA VAL A 681 25.29 21.03 8.36
C VAL A 681 24.22 20.71 7.32
N GLU A 682 23.74 21.70 6.57
CA GLU A 682 22.74 21.57 5.50
C GLU A 682 21.56 20.59 5.76
N ASN A 683 21.23 20.28 7.02
CA ASN A 683 20.21 19.29 7.32
C ASN A 683 18.85 19.79 6.82
N GLY A 684 18.29 19.08 5.83
CA GLY A 684 17.08 19.51 5.14
C GLY A 684 15.90 19.76 6.08
N THR A 685 15.74 18.94 7.13
CA THR A 685 14.63 19.12 8.08
C THR A 685 14.77 20.41 8.89
N VAL A 686 15.99 20.73 9.35
CA VAL A 686 16.23 21.97 10.10
C VAL A 686 16.12 23.18 9.19
N LYS A 687 16.67 23.10 7.95
CA LYS A 687 16.51 24.16 6.94
C LYS A 687 15.05 24.44 6.63
N ASP A 688 14.22 23.41 6.45
CA ASP A 688 12.79 23.57 6.20
C ASP A 688 12.10 24.23 7.41
N PHE A 689 12.48 23.87 8.64
CA PHE A 689 11.97 24.55 9.83
C PHE A 689 12.38 26.05 9.87
N MET A 690 13.64 26.37 9.60
CA MET A 690 14.13 27.75 9.59
C MET A 690 13.42 28.59 8.53
N LYS A 691 13.12 28.02 7.35
CA LYS A 691 12.36 28.70 6.29
C LYS A 691 10.94 29.08 6.72
N THR A 692 10.28 28.25 7.53
CA THR A 692 8.91 28.52 8.01
C THR A 692 8.81 29.63 9.06
N ARG A 693 9.93 30.24 9.46
CA ARG A 693 10.01 31.20 10.56
C ARG A 693 10.28 32.65 10.13
N ASP A 694 10.27 32.94 8.83
CA ASP A 694 10.39 34.30 8.26
C ASP A 694 11.53 35.15 8.88
N GLY A 695 12.64 34.52 9.24
CA GLY A 695 13.82 35.18 9.82
C GLY A 695 13.85 35.30 11.35
N ASN A 696 12.76 35.03 12.07
CA ASN A 696 12.80 34.96 13.54
C ASN A 696 13.27 33.56 14.01
N LEU A 697 14.59 33.45 14.19
CA LEU A 697 15.28 32.21 14.55
C LEU A 697 15.67 32.15 16.04
N VAL A 698 15.29 33.15 16.82
CA VAL A 698 15.43 33.11 18.28
C VAL A 698 14.27 32.30 18.85
N LEU A 699 14.60 31.15 19.43
CA LEU A 699 13.63 30.28 20.08
C LEU A 699 13.79 30.36 21.59
N GLU A 700 12.66 30.35 22.29
CA GLU A 700 12.65 30.35 23.75
C GLU A 700 11.55 29.45 24.32
N GLY A 701 11.68 29.15 25.61
CA GLY A 701 10.68 28.43 26.40
C GLY A 701 10.14 27.17 25.71
N ARG A 702 8.83 27.12 25.51
CA ARG A 702 8.15 25.94 24.96
C ARG A 702 8.47 25.70 23.48
N PHE A 703 8.73 26.75 22.72
CA PHE A 703 9.09 26.62 21.30
C PHE A 703 10.47 25.99 21.13
N LEU A 704 11.43 26.37 21.97
CA LEU A 704 12.74 25.72 22.01
C LEU A 704 12.64 24.25 22.45
N GLU A 705 11.78 23.93 23.43
CA GLU A 705 11.48 22.53 23.80
C GLU A 705 10.88 21.77 22.61
N MET A 706 9.87 22.33 21.93
CA MET A 706 9.23 21.69 20.77
C MET A 706 10.21 21.47 19.61
N PHE A 707 11.01 22.47 19.28
CA PHE A 707 12.07 22.33 18.26
C PHE A 707 13.03 21.19 18.62
N SER A 708 13.55 21.20 19.84
CA SER A 708 14.48 20.15 20.31
C SER A 708 13.85 18.75 20.23
N GLN A 709 12.59 18.60 20.64
CA GLN A 709 11.91 17.30 20.71
C GLN A 709 11.44 16.80 19.33
N SER A 710 10.71 17.63 18.59
CA SER A 710 10.03 17.27 17.34
C SER A 710 10.93 17.37 16.10
N ILE A 711 11.99 18.18 16.16
CA ILE A 711 12.97 18.33 15.08
C ILE A 711 14.26 17.58 15.43
N VAL A 712 15.01 18.04 16.43
CA VAL A 712 16.38 17.55 16.70
C VAL A 712 16.40 16.07 17.13
N PHE A 713 15.76 15.71 18.23
CA PHE A 713 15.76 14.33 18.73
C PHE A 713 14.99 13.35 17.86
N SER A 714 13.92 13.82 17.22
CA SER A 714 13.18 13.04 16.21
C SER A 714 14.06 12.70 15.01
N GLU A 715 14.85 13.66 14.54
CA GLU A 715 15.80 13.46 13.45
C GLU A 715 16.96 12.56 13.87
N LEU A 716 17.56 12.75 15.05
CA LEU A 716 18.58 11.85 15.61
C LEU A 716 18.10 10.40 15.64
N ARG A 717 16.87 10.16 16.10
CA ARG A 717 16.25 8.83 16.10
C ARG A 717 16.04 8.29 14.70
N GLY A 718 15.65 9.13 13.75
CA GLY A 718 15.54 8.77 12.34
C GLY A 718 16.88 8.37 11.71
N LEU A 719 17.94 9.12 12.01
CA LEU A 719 19.31 8.84 11.58
C LEU A 719 19.86 7.57 12.22
N ALA A 720 19.59 7.33 13.50
CA ALA A 720 19.92 6.07 14.18
C ALA A 720 19.35 4.85 13.43
N GLY A 721 18.09 4.93 13.00
CA GLY A 721 17.45 3.88 12.20
C GLY A 721 17.95 3.75 10.76
N LEU A 722 18.65 4.76 10.22
CA LEU A 722 19.37 4.64 8.96
C LEU A 722 20.75 4.00 9.17
N MET A 723 21.46 4.40 10.22
CA MET A 723 22.79 3.88 10.55
C MET A 723 22.76 2.43 11.04
N SER A 724 21.64 1.96 11.60
CA SER A 724 21.46 0.54 11.96
C SER A 724 21.34 -0.41 10.75
N ARG A 725 21.25 0.11 9.52
CA ARG A 725 21.07 -0.71 8.31
C ARG A 725 22.40 -1.30 7.85
N LYS A 726 22.59 -2.59 8.08
CA LYS A 726 23.79 -3.34 7.65
C LYS A 726 23.75 -3.82 6.20
N GLU A 727 22.56 -4.02 5.64
CA GLU A 727 22.38 -4.40 4.24
C GLU A 727 21.08 -3.78 3.69
N PHE A 728 20.97 -3.67 2.37
CA PHE A 728 19.71 -3.39 1.67
C PHE A 728 19.67 -4.12 0.32
N ILE A 729 18.46 -4.25 -0.23
CA ILE A 729 18.24 -4.87 -1.53
C ILE A 729 17.95 -3.75 -2.54
N THR A 730 18.69 -3.74 -3.64
CA THR A 730 18.42 -2.87 -4.79
C THR A 730 17.81 -3.70 -5.91
N ARG A 731 16.95 -3.05 -6.70
CA ARG A 731 16.11 -3.72 -7.69
C ARG A 731 15.92 -2.83 -8.90
N SER A 732 16.28 -3.33 -10.06
CA SER A 732 16.00 -2.68 -11.34
C SER A 732 15.00 -3.53 -12.12
N ALA A 733 13.91 -2.91 -12.59
CA ALA A 733 12.82 -3.63 -13.25
C ALA A 733 12.39 -2.90 -14.52
N ILE A 734 12.43 -3.63 -15.64
CA ILE A 734 12.14 -3.10 -16.98
C ILE A 734 11.09 -3.94 -17.71
N GLN A 735 10.28 -3.25 -18.52
CA GLN A 735 9.34 -3.89 -19.44
C GLN A 735 9.40 -3.26 -20.84
N THR A 736 9.75 -4.05 -21.87
CA THR A 736 9.53 -3.60 -23.25
C THR A 736 8.08 -3.88 -23.68
N MET A 737 7.73 -3.37 -24.84
CA MET A 737 6.43 -3.44 -25.49
C MET A 737 5.81 -4.83 -25.41
N ASN A 738 4.76 -4.96 -24.61
CA ASN A 738 4.07 -6.22 -24.32
C ASN A 738 5.00 -7.35 -23.83
N GLY A 739 6.13 -7.05 -23.20
CA GLY A 739 7.07 -8.05 -22.70
C GLY A 739 7.77 -8.83 -23.81
N LYS A 740 8.19 -8.18 -24.91
CA LYS A 740 8.87 -8.84 -26.04
C LYS A 740 10.34 -9.17 -25.75
N GLN A 741 10.94 -8.49 -24.77
CA GLN A 741 12.33 -8.72 -24.37
C GLN A 741 12.57 -10.06 -23.69
N ALA A 742 11.52 -10.75 -23.23
CA ALA A 742 11.61 -12.06 -22.61
C ALA A 742 10.46 -12.96 -23.09
N GLU A 743 10.75 -13.89 -24.00
CA GLU A 743 9.79 -14.84 -24.54
C GLU A 743 9.90 -16.19 -23.83
N LEU A 744 8.75 -16.74 -23.43
CA LEU A 744 8.71 -18.02 -22.74
C LEU A 744 8.98 -19.16 -23.74
N LEU A 745 9.96 -20.01 -23.40
CA LEU A 745 10.30 -21.23 -24.10
C LEU A 745 9.97 -22.45 -23.25
N TYR A 746 9.57 -23.52 -23.92
CA TYR A 746 9.60 -24.86 -23.37
C TYR A 746 10.83 -25.61 -23.93
N ILE A 747 11.63 -26.21 -23.05
CA ILE A 747 12.90 -26.88 -23.33
C ILE A 747 12.77 -28.34 -22.84
N PRO A 748 12.55 -29.32 -23.74
CA PRO A 748 12.48 -30.72 -23.34
C PRO A 748 13.85 -31.20 -22.83
N HIS A 749 13.85 -31.92 -21.71
CA HIS A 749 15.01 -32.68 -21.22
C HIS A 749 14.93 -34.05 -21.93
N GLU A 750 15.96 -34.42 -22.70
CA GLU A 750 16.28 -35.79 -23.18
C GLU A 750 15.60 -36.41 -24.41
N PHE A 751 14.59 -35.83 -25.07
CA PHE A 751 14.16 -36.35 -26.39
C PHE A 751 14.94 -35.69 -27.54
N GLN A 752 16.23 -36.05 -27.69
CA GLN A 752 17.04 -35.60 -28.83
C GLN A 752 16.69 -36.34 -30.14
N SER A 753 15.96 -37.46 -30.09
CA SER A 753 15.73 -38.33 -31.27
C SER A 753 14.33 -38.23 -31.90
N ALA A 754 13.35 -37.61 -31.26
CA ALA A 754 11.99 -37.51 -31.79
C ALA A 754 11.71 -36.10 -32.36
N LYS A 755 11.38 -36.01 -33.66
CA LYS A 755 10.81 -34.79 -34.27
C LYS A 755 9.41 -34.55 -33.70
N ILE A 756 9.35 -33.93 -32.52
CA ILE A 756 8.09 -33.57 -31.87
C ILE A 756 7.67 -32.21 -32.40
N THR A 757 6.50 -32.14 -33.03
CA THR A 757 5.99 -30.89 -33.64
C THR A 757 4.95 -30.21 -32.76
N THR A 758 4.35 -30.93 -31.80
CA THR A 758 3.34 -30.37 -30.88
C THR A 758 3.47 -30.85 -29.43
N PRO A 759 3.01 -30.06 -28.43
CA PRO A 759 2.94 -30.49 -27.03
C PRO A 759 2.07 -31.73 -26.79
N LYS A 760 1.08 -32.00 -27.65
CA LYS A 760 0.17 -33.16 -27.54
C LYS A 760 0.87 -34.48 -27.85
N GLU A 761 1.78 -34.51 -28.83
CA GLU A 761 2.57 -35.70 -29.19
C GLU A 761 3.48 -36.11 -28.02
N MET A 762 4.10 -35.13 -27.38
CA MET A 762 4.94 -35.30 -26.19
C MET A 762 4.14 -35.78 -24.96
N SER A 763 2.92 -35.28 -24.78
CA SER A 763 2.03 -35.71 -23.69
C SER A 763 1.67 -37.19 -23.78
N ARG A 764 1.57 -37.79 -24.98
CA ARG A 764 1.33 -39.24 -25.10
C ARG A 764 2.57 -40.02 -24.65
N ALA A 765 3.73 -39.72 -25.24
CA ALA A 765 4.99 -40.38 -24.90
C ALA A 765 5.37 -40.27 -23.41
N PHE A 766 5.00 -39.16 -22.76
CA PHE A 766 5.31 -38.90 -21.35
C PHE A 766 4.29 -39.49 -20.37
N LEU A 767 3.01 -39.60 -20.77
CA LEU A 767 1.96 -40.20 -19.93
C LEU A 767 2.00 -41.72 -19.93
N ASP A 768 2.65 -42.33 -20.92
CA ASP A 768 2.81 -43.77 -21.03
C ASP A 768 4.02 -44.30 -20.23
N LEU A 769 4.85 -43.42 -19.64
CA LEU A 769 5.94 -43.79 -18.74
C LEU A 769 5.41 -44.11 -17.34
N ALA A 770 5.74 -45.28 -16.82
CA ALA A 770 5.44 -45.61 -15.43
C ALA A 770 6.20 -44.64 -14.50
N PRO A 771 5.65 -44.28 -13.32
CA PRO A 771 6.31 -43.37 -12.37
C PRO A 771 7.73 -43.78 -11.95
N ALA A 772 8.05 -45.08 -12.02
CA ALA A 772 9.39 -45.61 -11.79
C ALA A 772 10.33 -45.34 -12.98
N GLU A 773 9.86 -45.51 -14.21
CA GLU A 773 10.62 -45.23 -15.44
C GLU A 773 10.90 -43.74 -15.58
N PHE A 774 9.92 -42.89 -15.25
CA PHE A 774 10.10 -41.44 -15.21
C PHE A 774 11.13 -40.99 -14.15
N ALA A 775 11.24 -41.72 -13.03
CA ALA A 775 12.23 -41.43 -12.00
C ALA A 775 13.64 -41.92 -12.39
N THR A 776 13.72 -42.94 -13.26
CA THR A 776 14.96 -43.54 -13.75
C THR A 776 15.53 -42.77 -14.95
N SER A 777 14.66 -42.16 -15.78
CA SER A 777 15.05 -41.26 -16.88
C SER A 777 15.48 -39.87 -16.43
N LEU A 778 15.83 -39.69 -15.15
CA LEU A 778 16.23 -38.42 -14.55
C LEU A 778 17.61 -38.51 -13.88
N GLU A 779 18.39 -39.55 -14.19
CA GLU A 779 19.76 -39.69 -13.69
C GLU A 779 20.76 -39.00 -14.65
N PRO A 780 21.23 -37.78 -14.37
CA PRO A 780 22.49 -37.33 -14.92
C PRO A 780 23.60 -38.09 -14.18
N GLU A 781 24.42 -38.84 -14.92
CA GLU A 781 25.50 -39.74 -14.48
C GLU A 781 26.65 -39.07 -13.66
N SER A 782 26.41 -37.95 -12.97
CA SER A 782 27.42 -37.21 -12.19
C SER A 782 26.94 -36.68 -10.83
N LEU A 783 25.75 -37.05 -10.34
CA LEU A 783 25.26 -36.62 -9.02
C LEU A 783 25.38 -37.74 -7.97
N SER A 784 26.21 -37.52 -6.95
CA SER A 784 26.28 -38.42 -5.78
C SER A 784 24.90 -38.68 -5.18
N GLU A 785 24.66 -39.89 -4.68
CA GLU A 785 23.40 -40.34 -4.05
C GLU A 785 22.88 -39.37 -2.96
N LYS A 786 23.80 -38.72 -2.25
CA LYS A 786 23.53 -37.71 -1.22
C LYS A 786 22.94 -36.41 -1.79
N SER A 787 23.31 -36.03 -3.01
CA SER A 787 22.78 -34.88 -3.76
C SER A 787 21.40 -35.18 -4.36
N LEU A 788 21.18 -36.42 -4.82
CA LEU A 788 19.87 -36.92 -5.25
C LEU A 788 18.86 -36.93 -4.09
N LEU A 789 19.27 -37.37 -2.91
CA LEU A 789 18.43 -37.33 -1.71
C LEU A 789 18.08 -35.88 -1.31
N LYS A 790 19.04 -34.96 -1.41
CA LYS A 790 18.82 -33.53 -1.18
C LYS A 790 17.86 -32.91 -2.21
N LEU A 791 17.96 -33.29 -3.49
CA LEU A 791 17.04 -32.83 -4.55
C LEU A 791 15.62 -33.35 -4.35
N LYS A 792 15.47 -34.65 -4.02
CA LYS A 792 14.20 -35.27 -3.62
C LYS A 792 13.56 -34.56 -2.41
N GLN A 793 14.38 -34.14 -1.45
CA GLN A 793 13.92 -33.37 -0.28
C GLN A 793 13.60 -31.89 -0.61
N MET A 794 14.24 -31.30 -1.61
CA MET A 794 14.15 -29.87 -1.93
C MET A 794 12.99 -29.47 -2.86
N ARG A 795 12.38 -30.39 -3.62
CA ARG A 795 11.26 -30.09 -4.58
C ARG A 795 11.53 -28.97 -5.61
N TYR A 796 12.80 -28.63 -5.86
CA TYR A 796 13.23 -27.67 -6.88
C TYR A 796 13.84 -28.46 -8.04
N TYR A 797 13.15 -28.54 -9.18
CA TYR A 797 13.68 -29.16 -10.40
C TYR A 797 14.11 -28.05 -11.38
N PRO A 798 15.22 -28.18 -12.12
CA PRO A 798 15.41 -27.40 -13.34
C PRO A 798 14.29 -27.82 -14.29
N HIS A 799 13.30 -26.96 -14.48
CA HIS A 799 12.10 -27.32 -15.23
C HIS A 799 12.33 -27.15 -16.73
N TYR A 800 11.48 -27.80 -17.52
CA TYR A 800 11.38 -27.71 -18.98
C TYR A 800 11.04 -26.31 -19.52
N PHE A 801 11.28 -25.23 -18.77
CA PHE A 801 10.96 -23.87 -19.17
C PHE A 801 12.19 -23.00 -19.10
N GLY A 802 12.36 -22.19 -20.13
CA GLY A 802 13.33 -21.12 -20.16
C GLY A 802 12.70 -19.85 -20.69
N TYR A 803 13.46 -18.77 -20.65
CA TYR A 803 13.12 -17.53 -21.31
C TYR A 803 14.21 -17.19 -22.32
N GLU A 804 13.79 -16.95 -23.55
CA GLU A 804 14.62 -16.31 -24.57
C GLU A 804 14.61 -14.81 -24.34
N LEU A 805 15.78 -14.26 -24.06
CA LEU A 805 15.99 -12.83 -23.91
C LEU A 805 16.55 -12.28 -25.21
N THR A 806 15.99 -11.18 -25.70
CA THR A 806 16.48 -10.48 -26.91
C THR A 806 17.22 -9.21 -26.50
N ARG A 807 18.48 -9.08 -26.92
CA ARG A 807 19.35 -7.92 -26.66
C ARG A 807 19.69 -7.20 -27.98
N THR A 808 20.06 -5.94 -27.91
CA THR A 808 20.67 -5.19 -29.02
C THR A 808 22.20 -5.26 -28.93
N GLY A 809 22.89 -5.49 -30.05
CA GLY A 809 24.37 -5.59 -30.11
C GLY A 809 24.96 -6.98 -29.81
N GLN A 810 26.29 -7.08 -29.80
CA GLN A 810 27.14 -8.31 -29.86
C GLN A 810 26.49 -9.60 -29.34
N GLY A 811 26.51 -10.63 -30.20
CA GLY A 811 26.00 -11.98 -29.90
C GLY A 811 26.71 -12.57 -28.68
N ILE A 812 25.91 -13.04 -27.73
CA ILE A 812 26.39 -13.83 -26.59
C ILE A 812 26.12 -15.29 -26.95
N ASP A 813 27.14 -16.15 -26.81
CA ASP A 813 26.99 -17.59 -26.97
C ASP A 813 26.04 -18.15 -25.89
N GLY A 814 24.77 -18.30 -26.25
CA GLY A 814 23.81 -19.11 -25.51
C GLY A 814 23.80 -20.51 -26.11
N GLY A 815 24.22 -21.53 -25.37
CA GLY A 815 24.00 -22.92 -25.76
C GLY A 815 22.50 -23.19 -25.82
N VAL A 816 22.00 -23.72 -26.95
CA VAL A 816 20.58 -24.06 -27.12
C VAL A 816 20.43 -25.54 -27.49
N ALA A 817 19.40 -26.18 -26.94
CA ALA A 817 18.96 -27.51 -27.37
C ALA A 817 18.17 -27.40 -28.69
N GLU A 818 18.48 -28.23 -29.69
CA GLU A 818 17.88 -28.22 -31.04
C GLU A 818 16.35 -28.45 -31.10
N ASN A 819 15.69 -28.74 -29.95
CA ASN A 819 14.29 -29.18 -29.87
C ASN A 819 13.38 -28.32 -28.96
N ALA A 820 13.68 -27.05 -28.70
CA ALA A 820 12.80 -26.19 -27.89
C ALA A 820 11.47 -25.83 -28.62
N LEU A 821 10.43 -25.46 -27.86
CA LEU A 821 9.15 -24.95 -28.38
C LEU A 821 8.92 -23.51 -27.88
N ARG A 822 8.66 -22.57 -28.79
CA ARG A 822 8.28 -21.19 -28.42
C ARG A 822 6.77 -21.13 -28.17
N LEU A 823 6.37 -20.57 -27.02
CA LEU A 823 4.98 -20.33 -26.67
C LEU A 823 4.57 -18.92 -27.13
N GLU A 824 3.76 -18.84 -28.18
CA GLU A 824 3.29 -17.56 -28.71
C GLU A 824 2.12 -17.00 -27.88
N LYS A 825 2.16 -15.69 -27.62
CA LYS A 825 1.08 -14.95 -26.95
C LYS A 825 -0.22 -15.08 -27.76
N SER A 826 -1.24 -15.70 -27.17
CA SER A 826 -2.58 -15.65 -27.74
C SER A 826 -3.21 -14.27 -27.51
N PRO A 827 -3.85 -13.64 -28.50
CA PRO A 827 -4.71 -12.50 -28.22
C PRO A 827 -5.83 -12.94 -27.28
N VAL A 828 -6.11 -12.16 -26.24
CA VAL A 828 -7.09 -12.45 -25.15
C VAL A 828 -8.45 -12.96 -25.67
N LYS A 829 -8.82 -12.59 -26.92
CA LYS A 829 -10.05 -13.02 -27.59
C LYS A 829 -10.03 -14.44 -28.18
N LYS A 830 -8.87 -15.01 -28.56
CA LYS A 830 -8.78 -16.31 -29.23
C LYS A 830 -8.52 -17.48 -28.30
N ARG A 831 -8.03 -17.25 -27.07
CA ARG A 831 -7.83 -18.24 -25.99
C ARG A 831 -6.97 -19.48 -26.33
N GLU A 832 -6.43 -19.61 -27.55
CA GLU A 832 -5.54 -20.70 -27.96
C GLU A 832 -4.05 -20.31 -27.86
N ILE A 833 -3.26 -21.07 -27.10
CA ILE A 833 -1.80 -20.92 -27.07
C ILE A 833 -1.22 -21.64 -28.28
N LYS A 834 -0.52 -20.91 -29.15
CA LYS A 834 0.16 -21.49 -30.31
C LYS A 834 1.59 -21.83 -29.94
N CYS A 835 2.01 -23.05 -30.24
CA CYS A 835 3.39 -23.49 -30.10
C CYS A 835 4.04 -23.51 -31.48
N LYS A 836 5.26 -22.99 -31.59
CA LYS A 836 6.09 -23.13 -32.79
C LYS A 836 7.39 -23.82 -32.43
N GLN A 837 7.85 -24.70 -33.30
CA GLN A 837 9.17 -25.31 -33.15
C GLN A 837 10.23 -24.21 -33.14
N TYR A 838 11.08 -24.21 -32.13
CA TYR A 838 12.18 -23.28 -32.00
C TYR A 838 13.32 -23.76 -32.90
N LYS A 839 13.71 -22.96 -33.88
CA LYS A 839 14.91 -23.24 -34.67
C LYS A 839 16.13 -22.76 -33.90
N THR A 840 17.12 -23.63 -33.73
CA THR A 840 18.42 -23.31 -33.12
C THR A 840 18.99 -22.05 -33.76
N LEU A 841 19.48 -21.15 -32.92
CA LEU A 841 20.13 -19.93 -33.38
C LEU A 841 21.52 -20.32 -33.90
N GLY A 842 21.89 -19.89 -35.10
CA GLY A 842 23.28 -19.91 -35.53
C GLY A 842 24.15 -19.05 -34.60
N ARG A 843 25.45 -19.35 -34.50
CA ARG A 843 26.43 -18.52 -33.77
C ARG A 843 26.30 -17.05 -34.21
N GLY A 844 26.29 -16.11 -33.26
CA GLY A 844 26.28 -14.67 -33.53
C GLY A 844 24.93 -13.95 -33.46
N GLN A 845 23.84 -14.58 -32.99
CA GLN A 845 22.56 -13.87 -32.78
C GLN A 845 22.43 -13.28 -31.37
N ASN A 846 21.81 -12.09 -31.25
CA ASN A 846 21.69 -11.32 -30.00
C ASN A 846 20.65 -11.87 -29.01
N LYS A 847 20.56 -13.19 -28.86
CA LYS A 847 19.52 -13.85 -28.06
C LYS A 847 20.11 -14.87 -27.10
N ILE A 848 19.60 -14.91 -25.88
CA ILE A 848 20.11 -15.75 -24.79
C ILE A 848 18.96 -16.53 -24.19
N VAL A 849 19.15 -17.83 -23.99
CA VAL A 849 18.16 -18.67 -23.29
C VAL A 849 18.60 -18.87 -21.84
N LEU A 850 17.75 -18.48 -20.89
CA LEU A 850 17.96 -18.72 -19.46
C LEU A 850 16.90 -19.67 -18.90
N TYR A 851 17.29 -20.60 -18.05
CA TYR A 851 16.41 -21.63 -17.49
C TYR A 851 15.67 -21.11 -16.24
N VAL A 852 14.46 -21.61 -16.04
CA VAL A 852 13.66 -21.33 -14.84
C VAL A 852 14.02 -22.33 -13.74
N ARG A 853 14.42 -21.82 -12.57
CA ARG A 853 14.68 -22.65 -11.37
C ARG A 853 13.72 -22.28 -10.23
N SER A 854 12.46 -22.68 -10.38
CA SER A 854 11.43 -22.42 -9.38
C SER A 854 11.01 -23.69 -8.65
N SER A 855 10.20 -23.54 -7.61
CA SER A 855 9.51 -24.69 -7.02
C SER A 855 8.50 -25.27 -8.01
N TYR A 856 8.25 -26.59 -7.95
CA TYR A 856 7.21 -27.26 -8.75
C TYR A 856 5.85 -26.53 -8.71
N TYR A 857 5.48 -26.00 -7.53
CA TYR A 857 4.24 -25.25 -7.36
C TYR A 857 4.16 -23.95 -8.19
N GLN A 858 5.30 -23.31 -8.44
CA GLN A 858 5.32 -22.10 -9.27
C GLN A 858 5.33 -22.47 -10.75
N THR A 859 6.07 -23.50 -11.15
CA THR A 859 6.19 -23.92 -12.56
C THR A 859 4.95 -24.62 -13.10
N GLN A 860 4.08 -25.20 -12.25
CA GLN A 860 2.79 -25.74 -12.67
C GLN A 860 1.90 -24.72 -13.43
N PHE A 861 2.09 -23.41 -13.22
CA PHE A 861 1.38 -22.37 -13.97
C PHE A 861 1.90 -22.21 -15.40
N LEU A 862 3.18 -22.49 -15.63
CA LEU A 862 3.77 -22.54 -16.97
C LEU A 862 3.37 -23.84 -17.68
N GLU A 863 3.29 -24.96 -16.95
CA GLU A 863 2.80 -26.25 -17.45
C GLU A 863 1.37 -26.19 -18.00
N TRP A 864 0.51 -25.37 -17.39
CA TRP A 864 -0.85 -25.13 -17.87
C TRP A 864 -0.89 -24.60 -19.32
N PHE A 865 0.16 -23.93 -19.79
CA PHE A 865 0.25 -23.48 -21.18
C PHE A 865 0.43 -24.61 -22.18
N LEU A 866 0.93 -25.76 -21.74
CA LEU A 866 1.18 -26.94 -22.55
C LEU A 866 0.03 -27.93 -22.46
N HIS A 867 -0.49 -28.13 -21.25
CA HIS A 867 -1.56 -29.07 -20.98
C HIS A 867 -2.57 -28.48 -20.02
N ARG A 868 -3.82 -28.42 -20.47
CA ARG A 868 -4.93 -28.08 -19.59
C ARG A 868 -5.22 -29.26 -18.66
N PRO A 869 -5.32 -29.03 -17.34
CA PRO A 869 -5.68 -30.07 -16.39
C PRO A 869 -7.02 -30.74 -16.75
N LYS A 870 -7.09 -32.07 -16.67
CA LYS A 870 -8.34 -32.82 -16.82
C LYS A 870 -9.40 -32.28 -15.84
N ASN A 871 -10.62 -32.07 -16.30
CA ASN A 871 -11.80 -31.62 -15.52
C ASN A 871 -11.75 -30.17 -15.00
N VAL A 872 -11.01 -29.28 -15.67
CA VAL A 872 -11.00 -27.84 -15.35
C VAL A 872 -11.57 -27.06 -16.53
N GLN A 873 -12.63 -26.27 -16.32
CA GLN A 873 -13.34 -25.39 -17.25
C GLN A 873 -12.80 -23.95 -17.26
N THR A 874 -11.47 -23.78 -17.21
CA THR A 874 -10.85 -22.45 -17.23
C THR A 874 -9.70 -22.36 -18.24
N ASP A 875 -9.60 -21.23 -18.93
CA ASP A 875 -8.53 -20.88 -19.87
C ASP A 875 -7.50 -19.96 -19.22
N VAL A 876 -6.27 -19.91 -19.76
CA VAL A 876 -5.23 -18.97 -19.29
C VAL A 876 -4.67 -18.17 -20.46
N ALA A 877 -4.59 -16.85 -20.31
CA ALA A 877 -3.88 -15.97 -21.22
C ALA A 877 -2.62 -15.41 -20.57
N VAL A 878 -1.53 -15.35 -21.34
CA VAL A 878 -0.24 -14.82 -20.90
C VAL A 878 -0.10 -13.36 -21.30
N SER A 879 0.35 -12.51 -20.38
CA SER A 879 0.66 -11.10 -20.65
C SER A 879 2.16 -10.88 -20.88
N GLY A 880 2.57 -9.64 -21.11
CA GLY A 880 3.99 -9.30 -21.22
C GLY A 880 4.77 -9.54 -19.92
N SER A 881 5.91 -10.21 -20.04
CA SER A 881 6.89 -10.43 -18.98
C SER A 881 7.68 -9.17 -18.63
N PHE A 882 8.19 -9.11 -17.40
CA PHE A 882 9.11 -8.08 -16.92
C PHE A 882 10.43 -8.74 -16.52
N LEU A 883 11.53 -8.06 -16.78
CA LEU A 883 12.83 -8.45 -16.25
C LEU A 883 13.12 -7.68 -14.98
N ILE A 884 13.61 -8.37 -13.97
CA ILE A 884 13.94 -7.80 -12.67
C ILE A 884 15.33 -8.28 -12.30
N ASP A 885 16.25 -7.36 -12.06
CA ASP A 885 17.44 -7.65 -11.26
C ASP A 885 17.13 -7.40 -9.78
N GLU A 886 17.70 -8.23 -8.90
CA GLU A 886 17.84 -7.91 -7.49
C GLU A 886 19.26 -8.23 -7.03
N LYS A 887 19.89 -7.31 -6.31
CA LYS A 887 21.19 -7.52 -5.66
C LYS A 887 21.18 -7.03 -4.21
N LYS A 888 22.04 -7.62 -3.39
CA LYS A 888 22.24 -7.18 -2.00
C LYS A 888 23.46 -6.26 -1.94
N VAL A 889 23.32 -5.19 -1.18
CA VAL A 889 24.39 -4.21 -0.93
C VAL A 889 24.60 -4.14 0.58
N LYS A 890 25.84 -4.33 1.01
CA LYS A 890 26.27 -4.19 2.40
C LYS A 890 26.66 -2.75 2.67
N THR A 891 26.34 -2.29 3.86
CA THR A 891 26.75 -0.99 4.39
C THR A 891 27.95 -1.17 5.31
N ARG A 892 28.95 -0.27 5.20
CA ARG A 892 30.00 -0.11 6.22
C ARG A 892 30.07 1.35 6.63
N TRP A 893 29.90 1.61 7.93
CA TRP A 893 30.04 2.95 8.48
C TRP A 893 31.45 3.16 9.04
N ASN A 894 32.04 4.31 8.74
CA ASN A 894 33.22 4.80 9.43
C ASN A 894 32.79 6.04 10.24
N TYR A 895 32.53 5.83 11.53
CA TYR A 895 32.03 6.88 12.42
C TYR A 895 33.09 7.92 12.81
N ASP A 896 34.37 7.59 12.67
CA ASP A 896 35.47 8.54 12.91
C ASP A 896 35.59 9.52 11.75
N ALA A 897 35.59 9.00 10.53
CA ALA A 897 35.59 9.80 9.30
C ALA A 897 34.19 10.36 8.96
N LEU A 898 33.14 9.98 9.69
CA LEU A 898 31.73 10.32 9.42
C LEU A 898 31.28 9.95 7.99
N THR A 899 31.81 8.84 7.46
CA THR A 899 31.51 8.37 6.09
C THR A 899 30.80 7.02 6.08
N VAL A 900 30.20 6.69 4.93
CA VAL A 900 29.60 5.40 4.66
C VAL A 900 30.12 4.85 3.35
N ALA A 901 30.45 3.57 3.34
CA ALA A 901 30.81 2.81 2.15
C ALA A 901 29.73 1.79 1.83
N LEU A 902 29.41 1.66 0.54
CA LEU A 902 28.50 0.66 0.02
C LEU A 902 29.28 -0.37 -0.79
N GLU A 903 29.05 -1.64 -0.49
CA GLU A 903 29.74 -2.76 -1.14
C GLU A 903 28.71 -3.77 -1.64
N PRO A 904 28.73 -4.16 -2.93
CA PRO A 904 27.89 -5.23 -3.42
C PRO A 904 28.27 -6.56 -2.75
N VAL A 905 27.27 -7.32 -2.31
CA VAL A 905 27.51 -8.66 -1.75
C VAL A 905 27.74 -9.62 -2.91
N SER A 906 28.97 -10.15 -3.02
CA SER A 906 29.35 -11.08 -4.09
C SER A 906 28.40 -12.28 -4.17
N GLY A 907 27.98 -12.63 -5.40
CA GLY A 907 27.07 -13.74 -5.68
C GLY A 907 25.60 -13.53 -5.25
N SER A 908 25.24 -12.33 -4.79
CA SER A 908 23.85 -12.03 -4.38
C SER A 908 22.93 -11.58 -5.52
N GLU A 909 23.51 -11.31 -6.69
CA GLU A 909 22.82 -10.90 -7.91
C GLU A 909 21.90 -12.00 -8.42
N ARG A 910 20.64 -11.63 -8.69
CA ARG A 910 19.62 -12.57 -9.15
C ARG A 910 18.78 -11.87 -10.21
N VAL A 911 18.53 -12.58 -11.30
CA VAL A 911 17.59 -12.14 -12.33
C VAL A 911 16.31 -12.94 -12.21
N PHE A 912 15.18 -12.25 -12.31
CA PHE A 912 13.86 -12.83 -12.32
C PHE A 912 13.11 -12.38 -13.57
N VAL A 913 12.31 -13.29 -14.13
CA VAL A 913 11.20 -12.92 -15.00
C VAL A 913 9.93 -12.88 -14.18
N SER A 914 9.27 -11.73 -14.16
CA SER A 914 7.92 -11.62 -13.63
C SER A 914 6.94 -11.85 -14.78
N GLN A 915 6.21 -12.96 -14.76
CA GLN A 915 5.27 -13.34 -15.80
C GLN A 915 3.83 -13.15 -15.32
N PRO A 916 3.09 -12.16 -15.86
CA PRO A 916 1.67 -12.03 -15.61
C PRO A 916 0.87 -12.97 -16.52
N PHE A 917 -0.23 -13.50 -15.99
CA PHE A 917 -1.21 -14.31 -16.70
C PHE A 917 -2.62 -14.02 -16.15
N THR A 918 -3.65 -14.25 -16.96
CA THR A 918 -5.05 -14.06 -16.61
C THR A 918 -5.79 -15.37 -16.82
N ILE A 919 -6.51 -15.84 -15.81
CA ILE A 919 -7.27 -17.10 -15.87
C ILE A 919 -8.75 -16.77 -16.06
N PHE A 920 -9.43 -17.37 -17.04
CA PHE A 920 -10.83 -17.11 -17.42
C PHE A 920 -11.69 -18.36 -17.22
N PRO A 921 -12.92 -18.27 -16.67
CA PRO A 921 -13.88 -19.37 -16.71
C PRO A 921 -14.52 -19.54 -18.10
N GLU A 922 -14.85 -20.78 -18.49
CA GLU A 922 -15.51 -21.10 -19.76
C GLU A 922 -17.04 -20.90 -19.74
N LYS A 923 -17.70 -21.12 -18.60
CA LYS A 923 -19.16 -20.95 -18.44
C LYS A 923 -19.49 -20.25 -17.12
N SER A 924 -20.54 -19.43 -17.12
CA SER A 924 -21.11 -18.87 -15.90
C SER A 924 -21.85 -19.96 -15.12
N ALA A 925 -21.50 -20.17 -13.86
CA ALA A 925 -22.27 -21.04 -12.96
C ALA A 925 -23.68 -20.44 -12.75
N GLU A 926 -24.72 -21.29 -12.84
CA GLU A 926 -26.07 -20.95 -12.38
C GLU A 926 -26.07 -20.86 -10.85
N GLU A 927 -26.75 -19.85 -10.30
CA GLU A 927 -26.89 -19.69 -8.85
C GLU A 927 -27.79 -20.80 -8.28
N GLU A 928 -27.19 -21.89 -7.79
CA GLU A 928 -27.93 -22.94 -7.09
C GLU A 928 -28.05 -22.66 -5.58
N GLY A 929 -29.28 -22.39 -5.11
CA GLY A 929 -29.72 -22.55 -3.72
C GLY A 929 -29.30 -21.48 -2.70
N GLN A 930 -30.06 -21.35 -1.61
CA GLN A 930 -29.75 -20.48 -0.47
C GLN A 930 -28.78 -21.19 0.50
N ARG A 931 -27.50 -21.27 0.12
CA ARG A 931 -26.44 -21.86 0.95
C ARG A 931 -25.46 -20.81 1.46
N TYR A 932 -25.12 -20.86 2.74
CA TYR A 932 -24.27 -19.88 3.41
C TYR A 932 -23.14 -20.56 4.20
N LEU A 933 -21.93 -20.02 4.10
CA LEU A 933 -20.76 -20.43 4.88
C LEU A 933 -20.41 -19.30 5.84
N GLY A 934 -20.85 -19.43 7.08
CA GLY A 934 -20.49 -18.50 8.14
C GLY A 934 -19.08 -18.78 8.63
N ILE A 935 -18.29 -17.72 8.79
CA ILE A 935 -16.89 -17.78 9.21
C ILE A 935 -16.72 -16.93 10.46
N ASP A 936 -16.32 -17.58 11.55
CA ASP A 936 -15.86 -16.91 12.77
C ASP A 936 -14.36 -17.16 12.96
N ILE A 937 -13.61 -16.11 13.31
CA ILE A 937 -12.16 -16.18 13.43
C ILE A 937 -11.77 -15.84 14.87
N GLY A 938 -11.66 -16.89 15.68
CA GLY A 938 -11.16 -16.83 17.04
C GLY A 938 -9.63 -16.62 17.11
N GLU A 939 -9.11 -16.46 18.33
CA GLU A 939 -7.68 -16.22 18.57
C GLU A 939 -6.78 -17.38 18.10
N TYR A 940 -7.32 -18.59 18.08
CA TYR A 940 -6.58 -19.83 17.86
C TYR A 940 -6.80 -20.45 16.47
N GLY A 941 -7.68 -19.89 15.64
CA GLY A 941 -8.07 -20.49 14.37
C GLY A 941 -9.37 -19.94 13.80
N ILE A 942 -9.96 -20.67 12.86
CA ILE A 942 -11.18 -20.29 12.16
C ILE A 942 -12.25 -21.36 12.40
N ALA A 943 -13.37 -20.98 13.00
CA ALA A 943 -14.58 -21.78 12.99
C ALA A 943 -15.39 -21.51 11.71
N TYR A 944 -16.03 -22.55 11.20
CA TYR A 944 -16.94 -22.41 10.08
C TYR A 944 -18.20 -23.27 10.26
N THR A 945 -19.29 -22.80 9.66
CA THR A 945 -20.53 -23.55 9.51
C THR A 945 -21.12 -23.33 8.12
N ALA A 946 -21.29 -24.40 7.36
CA ALA A 946 -21.98 -24.42 6.08
C ALA A 946 -23.45 -24.82 6.30
N LEU A 947 -24.37 -23.99 5.84
CA LEU A 947 -25.82 -24.16 5.98
C LEU A 947 -26.50 -24.18 4.62
N GLU A 948 -27.50 -25.05 4.50
CA GLU A 948 -28.49 -25.02 3.42
C GLU A 948 -29.85 -24.62 4.00
N ILE A 949 -30.49 -23.65 3.36
CA ILE A 949 -31.78 -23.13 3.80
C ILE A 949 -32.82 -23.39 2.71
N THR A 950 -33.92 -24.01 3.09
CA THR A 950 -35.03 -24.37 2.21
C THR A 950 -36.34 -24.00 2.92
N GLY A 951 -36.96 -22.90 2.48
CA GLY A 951 -38.13 -22.33 3.14
C GLY A 951 -37.82 -21.99 4.61
N ASP A 952 -38.64 -22.50 5.53
CA ASP A 952 -38.47 -22.31 6.98
C ASP A 952 -37.53 -23.34 7.64
N SER A 953 -36.73 -24.09 6.86
CA SER A 953 -35.81 -25.11 7.41
C SER A 953 -34.35 -24.78 7.12
N ALA A 954 -33.48 -24.99 8.11
CA ALA A 954 -32.04 -24.83 7.97
C ALA A 954 -31.32 -26.14 8.33
N LYS A 955 -30.51 -26.63 7.40
CA LYS A 955 -29.73 -27.87 7.52
C LYS A 955 -28.24 -27.56 7.58
N ILE A 956 -27.56 -28.06 8.60
CA ILE A 956 -26.09 -27.99 8.67
C ILE A 956 -25.51 -29.01 7.70
N LEU A 957 -24.73 -28.52 6.73
CA LEU A 957 -24.01 -29.36 5.77
C LEU A 957 -22.66 -29.81 6.32
N ASP A 958 -21.96 -28.92 7.04
CA ASP A 958 -20.62 -29.13 7.59
C ASP A 958 -20.32 -28.05 8.62
N GLN A 959 -19.60 -28.37 9.68
CA GLN A 959 -19.09 -27.39 10.64
C GLN A 959 -17.85 -27.93 11.33
N ASN A 960 -16.84 -27.07 11.53
CA ASN A 960 -15.61 -27.47 12.20
C ASN A 960 -14.78 -26.25 12.62
N PHE A 961 -13.69 -26.52 13.34
CA PHE A 961 -12.66 -25.56 13.69
C PHE A 961 -11.34 -25.87 12.98
N ILE A 962 -10.73 -24.86 12.38
CA ILE A 962 -9.50 -24.94 11.60
C ILE A 962 -8.38 -24.23 12.35
N SER A 963 -7.41 -24.97 12.87
CA SER A 963 -6.17 -24.42 13.39
C SER A 963 -5.08 -24.35 12.30
N ASP A 964 -4.26 -23.29 12.35
CA ASP A 964 -3.05 -23.16 11.54
C ASP A 964 -1.84 -22.87 12.45
N PRO A 965 -0.81 -23.73 12.47
CA PRO A 965 0.38 -23.53 13.30
C PRO A 965 1.06 -22.17 13.08
N GLN A 966 0.92 -21.58 11.88
CA GLN A 966 1.51 -20.28 11.56
C GLN A 966 0.88 -19.13 12.37
N LEU A 967 -0.32 -19.29 12.93
CA LEU A 967 -0.91 -18.34 13.89
C LEU A 967 -0.10 -18.26 15.18
N LYS A 968 0.44 -19.39 15.67
CA LYS A 968 1.31 -19.41 16.85
C LYS A 968 2.65 -18.75 16.54
N THR A 969 3.28 -19.13 15.43
CA THR A 969 4.55 -18.51 15.00
C THR A 969 4.39 -17.01 14.75
N LEU A 970 3.29 -16.55 14.14
CA LEU A 970 3.03 -15.12 13.96
C LEU A 970 2.91 -14.39 15.30
N ARG A 971 2.29 -15.00 16.32
CA ARG A 971 2.19 -14.43 17.67
C ARG A 971 3.57 -14.29 18.31
N GLU A 972 4.39 -15.33 18.26
CA GLU A 972 5.76 -15.33 18.80
C GLU A 972 6.64 -14.28 18.12
N GLU A 973 6.63 -14.22 16.78
CA GLU A 973 7.40 -13.24 16.01
C GLU A 973 6.90 -11.80 16.22
N VAL A 974 5.59 -11.59 16.40
CA VAL A 974 5.04 -10.27 16.75
C VAL A 974 5.40 -9.89 18.19
N LYS A 975 5.46 -10.84 19.13
CA LYS A 975 5.97 -10.60 20.48
C LYS A 975 7.45 -10.17 20.40
N GLY A 976 8.27 -10.87 19.61
CA GLY A 976 9.66 -10.50 19.29
C GLY A 976 9.77 -9.10 18.68
N LEU A 977 9.07 -8.81 17.59
CA LEU A 977 9.08 -7.48 16.95
C LEU A 977 8.60 -6.37 17.90
N LYS A 978 7.62 -6.62 18.77
CA LYS A 978 7.19 -5.62 19.75
C LYS A 978 8.28 -5.38 20.80
N LEU A 979 9.04 -6.41 21.16
CA LEU A 979 10.24 -6.25 21.98
C LEU A 979 11.28 -5.43 21.20
N ASP A 980 11.58 -5.75 19.94
CA ASP A 980 12.52 -4.99 19.10
C ASP A 980 12.08 -3.52 18.87
N GLN A 981 10.77 -3.27 18.72
CA GLN A 981 10.19 -1.94 18.59
C GLN A 981 10.28 -1.14 19.88
N ARG A 982 10.06 -1.79 21.03
CA ARG A 982 10.36 -1.20 22.33
C ARG A 982 11.87 -0.90 22.40
N ARG A 983 12.68 -1.84 21.90
CA ARG A 983 14.15 -1.81 21.84
C ARG A 983 14.78 -0.79 20.88
N GLY A 984 13.98 -0.15 20.02
CA GLY A 984 14.49 0.77 19.00
C GLY A 984 15.37 0.13 17.92
N THR A 985 15.67 -1.16 18.00
CA THR A 985 16.45 -1.94 17.04
C THR A 985 15.60 -2.37 15.87
N PHE A 986 15.42 -1.45 14.93
CA PHE A 986 14.93 -1.84 13.60
C PHE A 986 16.09 -2.45 12.79
N ALA A 987 16.35 -3.74 13.00
CA ALA A 987 17.18 -4.53 12.10
C ALA A 987 16.41 -4.79 10.79
N MET A 988 16.46 -3.83 9.87
CA MET A 988 15.72 -3.84 8.59
C MET A 988 14.20 -4.06 8.73
N PRO A 989 13.42 -3.82 7.66
CA PRO A 989 12.11 -4.44 7.53
C PRO A 989 12.31 -5.96 7.41
N SER A 990 12.29 -6.68 8.53
CA SER A 990 12.21 -8.14 8.47
C SER A 990 10.94 -8.52 7.73
N THR A 991 11.10 -9.06 6.52
CA THR A 991 9.99 -9.60 5.75
C THR A 991 9.44 -10.88 6.38
N LYS A 992 10.04 -11.41 7.46
CA LYS A 992 9.61 -12.66 8.10
C LYS A 992 8.17 -12.59 8.58
N ILE A 993 7.77 -11.56 9.32
CA ILE A 993 6.37 -11.35 9.75
C ILE A 993 5.47 -11.14 8.53
N ALA A 994 5.92 -10.39 7.53
CA ALA A 994 5.14 -10.17 6.31
C ALA A 994 4.91 -11.49 5.55
N ARG A 995 5.95 -12.33 5.43
CA ARG A 995 5.92 -13.65 4.78
C ARG A 995 5.09 -14.66 5.56
N ILE A 996 5.20 -14.71 6.88
CA ILE A 996 4.37 -15.57 7.74
C ILE A 996 2.91 -15.14 7.62
N ARG A 997 2.64 -13.83 7.70
CA ARG A 997 1.29 -13.28 7.52
C ARG A 997 0.74 -13.60 6.14
N GLU A 998 1.53 -13.39 5.10
CA GLU A 998 1.15 -13.69 3.72
C GLU A 998 0.87 -15.18 3.54
N SER A 999 1.76 -16.05 3.99
CA SER A 999 1.57 -17.51 3.99
C SER A 999 0.32 -17.92 4.75
N LEU A 1000 0.10 -17.36 5.94
CA LEU A 1000 -1.04 -17.68 6.80
C LEU A 1000 -2.36 -17.23 6.16
N VAL A 1001 -2.41 -15.99 5.65
CA VAL A 1001 -3.56 -15.48 4.87
C VAL A 1001 -3.83 -16.42 3.70
N HIS A 1002 -2.82 -16.82 2.94
CA HIS A 1002 -2.99 -17.76 1.84
C HIS A 1002 -3.51 -19.13 2.32
N SER A 1003 -2.95 -19.69 3.40
CA SER A 1003 -3.36 -20.98 3.96
C SER A 1003 -4.82 -20.97 4.40
N LEU A 1004 -5.20 -20.02 5.26
CA LEU A 1004 -6.55 -19.90 5.80
C LEU A 1004 -7.57 -19.63 4.69
N ARG A 1005 -7.26 -18.70 3.79
CA ARG A 1005 -8.12 -18.39 2.64
C ARG A 1005 -8.32 -19.59 1.71
N ASN A 1006 -7.27 -20.38 1.49
CA ASN A 1006 -7.38 -21.64 0.73
C ASN A 1006 -8.36 -22.62 1.37
N ARG A 1007 -8.35 -22.73 2.69
CA ARG A 1007 -9.30 -23.61 3.40
C ARG A 1007 -10.73 -23.08 3.36
N ILE A 1008 -10.95 -21.79 3.65
CA ILE A 1008 -12.28 -21.15 3.59
C ILE A 1008 -12.89 -21.34 2.20
N HIS A 1009 -12.12 -21.06 1.15
CA HIS A 1009 -12.63 -21.14 -0.21
C HIS A 1009 -12.88 -22.57 -0.66
N HIS A 1010 -12.05 -23.52 -0.22
CA HIS A 1010 -12.32 -24.93 -0.47
C HIS A 1010 -13.65 -25.37 0.15
N LEU A 1011 -13.97 -24.88 1.35
CA LEU A 1011 -15.26 -25.14 2.00
C LEU A 1011 -16.43 -24.50 1.26
N ALA A 1012 -16.28 -23.24 0.84
CA ALA A 1012 -17.30 -22.54 0.05
C ALA A 1012 -17.61 -23.31 -1.24
N LEU A 1013 -16.58 -23.81 -1.93
CA LEU A 1013 -16.69 -24.63 -3.13
C LEU A 1013 -17.32 -26.00 -2.86
N LYS A 1014 -16.84 -26.71 -1.83
CA LYS A 1014 -17.34 -28.03 -1.42
C LYS A 1014 -18.85 -28.01 -1.18
N HIS A 1015 -19.34 -26.92 -0.57
CA HIS A 1015 -20.75 -26.78 -0.18
C HIS A 1015 -21.57 -25.91 -1.13
N LYS A 1016 -20.95 -25.33 -2.17
CA LYS A 1016 -21.53 -24.29 -3.04
C LYS A 1016 -22.18 -23.14 -2.25
N ALA A 1017 -21.53 -22.67 -1.18
CA ALA A 1017 -22.11 -21.73 -0.21
C ALA A 1017 -21.47 -20.33 -0.27
N LYS A 1018 -22.30 -19.28 -0.14
CA LYS A 1018 -21.86 -17.87 -0.06
C LYS A 1018 -21.09 -17.63 1.24
N ILE A 1019 -19.88 -17.05 1.16
CA ILE A 1019 -19.07 -16.78 2.35
C ILE A 1019 -19.66 -15.57 3.11
N VAL A 1020 -19.76 -15.70 4.44
CA VAL A 1020 -20.23 -14.64 5.33
C VAL A 1020 -19.21 -14.43 6.44
N TYR A 1021 -18.64 -13.24 6.48
CA TYR A 1021 -17.70 -12.80 7.51
C TYR A 1021 -18.38 -11.90 8.55
N GLU A 1022 -17.77 -11.77 9.73
CA GLU A 1022 -18.13 -10.73 10.68
C GLU A 1022 -17.70 -9.32 10.20
N LEU A 1023 -18.56 -8.32 10.45
CA LEU A 1023 -18.37 -6.92 10.11
C LEU A 1023 -17.22 -6.30 10.94
N GLU A 1024 -17.26 -6.50 12.25
CA GLU A 1024 -16.27 -5.96 13.19
C GLU A 1024 -15.74 -7.06 14.10
N VAL A 1025 -14.41 -7.22 14.14
CA VAL A 1025 -13.77 -8.05 15.17
C VAL A 1025 -13.47 -7.18 16.37
N SER A 1026 -14.31 -7.30 17.39
CA SER A 1026 -14.38 -6.30 18.46
C SER A 1026 -13.34 -6.53 19.56
N ARG A 1027 -12.96 -7.75 19.95
CA ARG A 1027 -11.99 -7.96 21.06
C ARG A 1027 -11.22 -9.30 20.93
N PHE A 1028 -9.92 -9.24 20.63
CA PHE A 1028 -8.97 -10.35 20.88
C PHE A 1028 -8.18 -10.02 22.13
N GLU A 1029 -7.81 -10.96 23.00
CA GLU A 1029 -7.24 -10.62 24.30
C GLU A 1029 -5.70 -10.49 24.28
N GLU A 1030 -4.99 -11.21 23.40
CA GLU A 1030 -3.53 -11.06 23.22
C GLU A 1030 -3.09 -10.87 21.74
N GLY A 1031 -2.08 -10.02 21.47
CA GLY A 1031 -1.56 -9.77 20.10
C GLY A 1031 -2.39 -8.82 19.20
N LYS A 1032 -3.65 -8.56 19.61
CA LYS A 1032 -4.64 -7.50 19.28
C LYS A 1032 -4.67 -6.84 17.89
N GLN A 1033 -3.59 -6.26 17.35
CA GLN A 1033 -3.66 -5.52 16.07
C GLN A 1033 -3.19 -6.29 14.83
N LYS A 1034 -2.28 -7.27 14.98
CA LYS A 1034 -1.66 -7.94 13.81
C LYS A 1034 -2.46 -9.18 13.36
N ILE A 1035 -3.13 -9.88 14.27
CA ILE A 1035 -4.12 -10.93 13.94
C ILE A 1035 -5.37 -10.29 13.33
N LYS A 1036 -5.85 -9.16 13.89
CA LYS A 1036 -6.90 -8.33 13.26
C LYS A 1036 -6.53 -7.88 11.84
N LYS A 1037 -5.24 -7.71 11.53
CA LYS A 1037 -4.77 -7.45 10.15
C LYS A 1037 -4.82 -8.68 9.25
N VAL A 1038 -4.58 -9.90 9.76
CA VAL A 1038 -4.82 -11.15 9.00
C VAL A 1038 -6.30 -11.22 8.63
N TYR A 1039 -7.18 -11.02 9.61
CA TYR A 1039 -8.64 -10.98 9.42
C TYR A 1039 -9.08 -9.94 8.39
N ALA A 1040 -8.65 -8.69 8.58
CA ALA A 1040 -8.97 -7.61 7.66
C ALA A 1040 -8.45 -7.90 6.24
N THR A 1041 -7.31 -8.57 6.10
CA THR A 1041 -6.75 -8.95 4.79
C THR A 1041 -7.55 -10.07 4.13
N LEU A 1042 -7.97 -11.10 4.89
CA LEU A 1042 -8.86 -12.17 4.40
C LEU A 1042 -10.18 -11.56 3.90
N LYS A 1043 -10.84 -10.78 4.76
CA LYS A 1043 -12.13 -10.14 4.49
C LYS A 1043 -12.09 -9.14 3.32
N LYS A 1044 -11.14 -8.17 3.33
CA LYS A 1044 -11.03 -7.13 2.30
C LYS A 1044 -10.87 -7.71 0.90
N ALA A 1045 -10.21 -8.86 0.80
CA ALA A 1045 -9.98 -9.51 -0.48
C ALA A 1045 -11.22 -10.23 -1.04
N ASP A 1046 -12.30 -10.39 -0.24
CA ASP A 1046 -13.49 -11.17 -0.60
C ASP A 1046 -14.82 -10.36 -0.58
N VAL A 1047 -14.99 -9.31 0.25
CA VAL A 1047 -16.31 -8.66 0.52
C VAL A 1047 -16.65 -7.41 -0.31
N TYR A 1048 -15.86 -6.33 -0.28
CA TYR A 1048 -16.01 -5.14 -1.13
C TYR A 1048 -14.87 -4.16 -0.81
N SER A 1049 -14.54 -3.24 -1.71
CA SER A 1049 -13.68 -2.12 -1.35
C SER A 1049 -14.00 -0.81 -2.07
N GLU A 1050 -14.13 0.25 -1.28
CA GLU A 1050 -14.29 1.63 -1.79
C GLU A 1050 -12.97 2.19 -2.36
N ILE A 1051 -11.81 1.63 -1.98
CA ILE A 1051 -10.49 2.13 -2.35
C ILE A 1051 -9.96 1.39 -3.59
N ASP A 1052 -9.48 2.12 -4.61
CA ASP A 1052 -9.00 1.53 -5.87
C ASP A 1052 -7.83 0.53 -5.72
N ALA A 1053 -6.98 0.72 -4.70
CA ALA A 1053 -5.92 -0.24 -4.37
C ALA A 1053 -6.48 -1.61 -3.95
N ASP A 1054 -7.59 -1.61 -3.22
CA ASP A 1054 -8.27 -2.83 -2.79
C ASP A 1054 -9.07 -3.43 -3.98
N LYS A 1055 -9.60 -2.61 -4.91
CA LYS A 1055 -10.20 -3.10 -6.18
C LYS A 1055 -9.18 -3.83 -7.06
N ASN A 1056 -7.94 -3.32 -7.14
CA ASN A 1056 -6.84 -4.01 -7.82
C ASN A 1056 -6.48 -5.33 -7.13
N LEU A 1057 -6.56 -5.39 -5.79
CA LEU A 1057 -6.38 -6.65 -5.07
C LEU A 1057 -7.47 -7.67 -5.47
N GLN A 1058 -8.73 -7.25 -5.63
CA GLN A 1058 -9.82 -8.16 -6.04
C GLN A 1058 -9.59 -8.76 -7.44
N THR A 1059 -9.20 -7.94 -8.43
CA THR A 1059 -8.90 -8.41 -9.79
C THR A 1059 -7.74 -9.41 -9.82
N THR A 1060 -6.80 -9.28 -8.89
CA THR A 1060 -5.68 -10.22 -8.72
C THR A 1060 -5.99 -11.46 -7.91
N VAL A 1061 -7.23 -11.65 -7.39
CA VAL A 1061 -7.55 -12.87 -6.61
C VAL A 1061 -8.77 -13.64 -7.10
N TRP A 1062 -9.91 -13.00 -7.39
CA TRP A 1062 -11.14 -13.70 -7.85
C TRP A 1062 -11.89 -13.04 -9.01
N GLY A 1063 -11.34 -11.96 -9.57
CA GLY A 1063 -12.03 -11.17 -10.59
C GLY A 1063 -12.67 -9.90 -9.99
N LYS A 1064 -13.56 -9.24 -10.74
CA LYS A 1064 -14.15 -7.92 -10.44
C LYS A 1064 -15.31 -7.94 -9.43
N LEU A 1065 -15.75 -9.08 -8.92
CA LEU A 1065 -16.94 -9.20 -8.07
C LEU A 1065 -16.63 -9.70 -6.67
N ALA A 1066 -17.39 -9.20 -5.69
CA ALA A 1066 -17.39 -9.65 -4.31
C ALA A 1066 -17.91 -11.10 -4.22
N VAL A 1067 -17.16 -11.96 -3.53
CA VAL A 1067 -17.48 -13.40 -3.35
C VAL A 1067 -17.97 -13.71 -1.94
N ALA A 1068 -17.89 -12.73 -1.05
CA ALA A 1068 -18.32 -12.82 0.34
C ALA A 1068 -19.17 -11.61 0.75
N SER A 1069 -19.87 -11.77 1.87
CA SER A 1069 -20.65 -10.70 2.50
C SER A 1069 -20.26 -10.53 3.95
N GLU A 1070 -20.74 -9.46 4.59
CA GLU A 1070 -20.48 -9.18 5.99
C GLU A 1070 -21.77 -8.96 6.80
N ILE A 1071 -21.72 -9.35 8.07
CA ILE A 1071 -22.80 -9.15 9.04
C ILE A 1071 -22.26 -8.74 10.41
N SER A 1072 -23.03 -7.97 11.18
CA SER A 1072 -22.60 -7.56 12.52
C SER A 1072 -22.29 -8.78 13.40
N ALA A 1073 -21.15 -8.71 14.11
CA ALA A 1073 -20.75 -9.69 15.13
C ALA A 1073 -21.57 -9.55 16.42
N SER A 1074 -22.41 -8.51 16.52
CA SER A 1074 -23.23 -8.32 17.72
C SER A 1074 -24.09 -9.55 17.95
N TYR A 1075 -23.93 -10.14 19.14
CA TYR A 1075 -24.74 -11.24 19.64
C TYR A 1075 -24.49 -12.63 19.02
N THR A 1076 -23.52 -12.78 18.12
CA THR A 1076 -23.21 -14.06 17.44
C THR A 1076 -22.76 -15.14 18.44
N SER A 1077 -21.92 -14.79 19.40
CA SER A 1077 -21.43 -15.70 20.44
C SER A 1077 -22.38 -15.87 21.63
N GLN A 1078 -23.50 -15.13 21.65
CA GLN A 1078 -24.44 -15.05 22.78
C GLN A 1078 -25.78 -15.75 22.49
N PHE A 1079 -25.94 -16.24 21.26
CA PHE A 1079 -27.16 -16.86 20.77
C PHE A 1079 -27.07 -18.37 20.91
N CYS A 1080 -27.99 -18.99 21.65
CA CYS A 1080 -27.99 -20.44 21.81
C CYS A 1080 -28.63 -21.13 20.60
N GLY A 1081 -27.86 -21.93 19.87
CA GLY A 1081 -28.38 -22.70 18.73
C GLY A 1081 -29.47 -23.72 19.10
N ALA A 1082 -29.47 -24.24 20.32
CA ALA A 1082 -30.44 -25.25 20.78
C ALA A 1082 -31.83 -24.66 21.11
N CYS A 1083 -31.91 -23.72 22.06
CA CYS A 1083 -33.18 -23.10 22.46
C CYS A 1083 -33.55 -21.83 21.67
N LYS A 1084 -32.67 -21.38 20.77
CA LYS A 1084 -32.83 -20.18 19.94
C LYS A 1084 -33.09 -18.88 20.72
N LYS A 1085 -32.71 -18.87 22.00
CA LYS A 1085 -32.82 -17.71 22.88
C LYS A 1085 -31.55 -16.89 22.81
N LEU A 1086 -31.72 -15.57 22.75
CA LEU A 1086 -30.64 -14.62 22.92
C LEU A 1086 -30.67 -14.09 24.35
N TRP A 1087 -29.64 -14.38 25.14
CA TRP A 1087 -29.70 -14.06 26.58
C TRP A 1087 -30.00 -12.58 26.84
N ARG A 1088 -29.35 -11.68 26.10
CA ARG A 1088 -29.47 -10.24 26.33
C ARG A 1088 -30.86 -9.69 26.02
N ALA A 1089 -31.60 -10.33 25.10
CA ALA A 1089 -32.98 -9.93 24.77
C ALA A 1089 -34.01 -10.56 25.71
N GLU A 1090 -33.71 -11.75 26.25
CA GLU A 1090 -34.64 -12.54 27.07
C GLU A 1090 -34.55 -12.17 28.56
N MET A 1091 -33.43 -11.61 29.01
CA MET A 1091 -33.24 -11.14 30.40
C MET A 1091 -33.57 -9.66 30.61
N GLN A 1092 -34.23 -9.00 29.65
CA GLN A 1092 -34.70 -7.60 29.76
C GLN A 1092 -36.01 -7.44 30.55
N VAL A 1093 -36.45 -8.46 31.29
CA VAL A 1093 -37.66 -8.42 32.13
C VAL A 1093 -37.21 -8.18 33.58
N ASP A 1094 -37.88 -7.25 34.28
CA ASP A 1094 -37.61 -6.65 35.60
C ASP A 1094 -37.46 -7.60 36.82
N GLU A 1095 -36.92 -8.80 36.65
CA GLU A 1095 -36.80 -9.77 37.74
C GLU A 1095 -35.39 -9.79 38.35
N THR A 1096 -35.33 -9.51 39.65
CA THR A 1096 -34.19 -9.81 40.50
C THR A 1096 -34.02 -11.33 40.53
N ILE A 1097 -33.09 -11.86 39.75
CA ILE A 1097 -32.81 -13.30 39.76
C ILE A 1097 -31.95 -13.62 40.97
N THR A 1098 -32.54 -14.31 41.96
CA THR A 1098 -31.77 -15.08 42.94
C THR A 1098 -31.04 -16.20 42.20
N THR A 1099 -29.72 -16.10 42.10
CA THR A 1099 -28.80 -17.11 41.56
C THR A 1099 -28.70 -18.33 42.48
N GLN A 1100 -29.82 -18.99 42.78
CA GLN A 1100 -29.82 -20.25 43.53
C GLN A 1100 -29.20 -21.42 42.73
N GLU A 1101 -29.15 -21.33 41.39
CA GLU A 1101 -28.76 -22.47 40.54
C GLU A 1101 -27.50 -22.29 39.67
N LEU A 1102 -26.80 -21.16 39.72
CA LEU A 1102 -25.61 -20.94 38.86
C LEU A 1102 -24.27 -21.11 39.58
N ILE A 1103 -24.21 -20.74 40.86
CA ILE A 1103 -23.01 -20.76 41.70
C ILE A 1103 -23.54 -21.08 43.09
N GLY A 1104 -23.10 -22.15 43.76
CA GLY A 1104 -23.66 -22.65 45.04
C GLY A 1104 -23.46 -21.73 46.26
N THR A 1105 -23.53 -20.41 46.08
CA THR A 1105 -23.46 -19.37 47.12
C THR A 1105 -24.40 -18.24 46.72
N VAL A 1106 -25.38 -17.94 47.58
CA VAL A 1106 -26.32 -16.82 47.42
C VAL A 1106 -25.54 -15.50 47.49
N ARG A 1107 -25.42 -14.80 46.35
CA ARG A 1107 -25.05 -13.38 46.31
C ARG A 1107 -26.01 -12.65 45.39
N VAL A 1108 -26.58 -11.56 45.88
CA VAL A 1108 -27.34 -10.59 45.08
C VAL A 1108 -26.33 -9.81 44.24
N ILE A 1109 -26.29 -10.06 42.93
CA ILE A 1109 -25.40 -9.36 41.99
C ILE A 1109 -26.24 -8.31 41.24
N LYS A 1110 -25.88 -7.02 41.33
CA LYS A 1110 -26.59 -5.91 40.66
C LYS A 1110 -25.85 -5.46 39.39
N GLY A 1111 -26.60 -5.03 38.37
CA GLY A 1111 -26.06 -4.28 37.22
C GLY A 1111 -25.01 -4.98 36.34
N GLY A 1112 -23.97 -4.25 35.91
CA GLY A 1112 -22.90 -4.67 35.01
C GLY A 1112 -22.09 -5.86 35.52
N THR A 1113 -22.00 -6.04 36.85
CA THR A 1113 -21.40 -7.26 37.43
C THR A 1113 -22.22 -8.53 37.17
N LEU A 1114 -23.55 -8.45 36.97
CA LEU A 1114 -24.37 -9.58 36.53
C LEU A 1114 -24.11 -9.91 35.05
N ILE A 1115 -23.90 -8.90 34.22
CA ILE A 1115 -23.56 -9.08 32.80
C ILE A 1115 -22.23 -9.80 32.67
N ASP A 1116 -21.22 -9.40 33.44
CA ASP A 1116 -19.91 -10.04 33.41
C ASP A 1116 -19.94 -11.41 34.09
N ALA A 1117 -20.67 -11.60 35.20
CA ALA A 1117 -20.88 -12.92 35.80
C ALA A 1117 -21.63 -13.89 34.88
N ILE A 1118 -22.59 -13.42 34.07
CA ILE A 1118 -23.29 -14.25 33.07
C ILE A 1118 -22.39 -14.52 31.87
N LYS A 1119 -21.59 -13.56 31.39
CA LYS A 1119 -20.59 -13.83 30.34
C LYS A 1119 -19.56 -14.86 30.80
N ASP A 1120 -19.08 -14.71 32.03
CA ASP A 1120 -18.20 -15.65 32.68
C ASP A 1120 -18.91 -16.98 32.85
N PHE A 1121 -20.19 -17.03 33.22
CA PHE A 1121 -20.95 -18.28 33.26
C PHE A 1121 -21.12 -18.95 31.89
N MET A 1122 -21.34 -18.16 30.84
CA MET A 1122 -21.47 -18.66 29.47
C MET A 1122 -20.12 -19.17 28.92
N ARG A 1123 -19.00 -18.74 29.52
CA ARG A 1123 -17.62 -19.16 29.25
C ARG A 1123 -16.88 -19.51 30.57
N PRO A 1124 -17.40 -20.47 31.36
CA PRO A 1124 -17.02 -20.65 32.76
C PRO A 1124 -15.55 -21.05 32.87
N PRO A 1125 -14.85 -20.62 33.94
CA PRO A 1125 -13.60 -21.25 34.30
C PRO A 1125 -13.87 -22.72 34.57
N ILE A 1126 -13.28 -23.58 33.73
CA ILE A 1126 -13.53 -25.03 33.78
C ILE A 1126 -12.62 -25.70 34.81
N PHE A 1127 -11.52 -25.03 35.17
CA PHE A 1127 -10.46 -25.51 36.03
C PHE A 1127 -10.37 -24.66 37.29
N ASP A 1128 -10.00 -25.30 38.39
CA ASP A 1128 -9.50 -24.60 39.56
C ASP A 1128 -8.08 -24.06 39.31
N GLU A 1129 -7.53 -23.37 40.32
CA GLU A 1129 -6.17 -22.83 40.33
C GLU A 1129 -5.06 -23.87 40.14
N ASN A 1130 -5.38 -25.16 40.29
CA ASN A 1130 -4.46 -26.29 40.11
C ASN A 1130 -4.67 -27.01 38.77
N ASP A 1131 -5.34 -26.36 37.81
CA ASP A 1131 -5.62 -26.88 36.48
C ASP A 1131 -6.50 -28.17 36.49
N THR A 1132 -7.26 -28.38 37.57
CA THR A 1132 -8.14 -29.55 37.76
C THR A 1132 -9.58 -29.21 37.36
N PRO A 1133 -10.24 -29.99 36.47
CA PRO A 1133 -11.59 -29.67 36.03
C PRO A 1133 -12.61 -29.76 37.17
N PHE A 1134 -13.45 -28.74 37.31
CA PHE A 1134 -14.59 -28.80 38.22
C PHE A 1134 -15.47 -30.02 37.89
N PRO A 1135 -16.00 -30.74 38.91
CA PRO A 1135 -16.70 -32.02 38.71
C PRO A 1135 -17.82 -31.99 37.67
N LYS A 1136 -18.60 -30.90 37.61
CA LYS A 1136 -19.70 -30.69 36.65
C LYS A 1136 -19.27 -30.58 35.18
N TYR A 1137 -17.98 -30.41 34.90
CA TYR A 1137 -17.43 -30.28 33.55
C TYR A 1137 -16.47 -31.42 33.17
N ARG A 1138 -16.32 -32.43 34.03
CA ARG A 1138 -15.38 -33.55 33.84
C ARG A 1138 -15.72 -34.36 32.58
N ASP A 1139 -16.99 -34.76 32.41
CA ASP A 1139 -17.45 -35.48 31.21
C ASP A 1139 -17.28 -34.70 29.90
N PHE A 1140 -17.45 -33.37 29.93
CA PHE A 1140 -17.21 -32.51 28.77
C PHE A 1140 -15.71 -32.42 28.46
N CYS A 1141 -14.88 -32.25 29.49
CA CYS A 1141 -13.43 -32.21 29.39
C CYS A 1141 -12.85 -33.49 28.78
N ASP A 1142 -13.40 -34.64 29.16
CA ASP A 1142 -12.95 -35.96 28.71
C ASP A 1142 -13.33 -36.21 27.24
N LYS A 1143 -14.51 -35.75 26.81
CA LYS A 1143 -14.96 -35.83 25.40
C LYS A 1143 -14.25 -34.86 24.45
N HIS A 1144 -13.76 -33.73 24.95
CA HIS A 1144 -13.17 -32.64 24.15
C HIS A 1144 -11.69 -32.39 24.46
N HIS A 1145 -10.97 -33.43 24.88
CA HIS A 1145 -9.59 -33.38 25.36
C HIS A 1145 -8.57 -32.68 24.41
N ILE A 1146 -8.84 -32.64 23.09
CA ILE A 1146 -7.95 -32.10 22.05
C ILE A 1146 -8.14 -30.58 21.80
N SER A 1147 -9.37 -30.07 21.86
CA SER A 1147 -9.64 -28.62 21.70
C SER A 1147 -9.15 -27.82 22.91
N LYS A 1148 -9.19 -28.46 24.08
CA LYS A 1148 -8.85 -27.93 25.41
C LYS A 1148 -7.36 -27.64 25.63
N LYS A 1149 -6.45 -28.55 25.22
CA LYS A 1149 -4.98 -28.33 25.36
C LYS A 1149 -4.44 -27.16 24.52
N MET A 1150 -5.21 -26.61 23.57
CA MET A 1150 -4.73 -25.60 22.63
C MET A 1150 -5.46 -24.26 22.65
N ARG A 1151 -6.66 -24.14 23.25
CA ARG A 1151 -7.53 -22.94 23.12
C ARG A 1151 -8.04 -22.30 24.42
N GLY A 1152 -7.84 -22.93 25.58
CA GLY A 1152 -8.26 -22.39 26.89
C GLY A 1152 -9.78 -22.34 27.13
N ASN A 1153 -10.22 -21.70 28.22
CA ASN A 1153 -11.64 -21.64 28.66
C ASN A 1153 -12.55 -20.81 27.72
N SER A 1154 -11.97 -19.99 26.83
CA SER A 1154 -12.72 -19.10 25.93
C SER A 1154 -13.47 -19.81 24.79
N CYS A 1155 -13.21 -21.11 24.55
CA CYS A 1155 -13.87 -21.87 23.48
C CYS A 1155 -15.19 -22.53 23.90
N LEU A 1156 -15.58 -22.46 25.18
CA LEU A 1156 -16.83 -23.05 25.67
C LEU A 1156 -17.99 -22.06 25.57
N PHE A 1157 -19.15 -22.52 25.14
CA PHE A 1157 -20.42 -21.83 25.32
C PHE A 1157 -21.36 -22.69 26.17
N ILE A 1158 -21.95 -22.13 27.24
CA ILE A 1158 -23.05 -22.75 27.98
C ILE A 1158 -24.27 -21.83 27.94
N CYS A 1159 -25.39 -22.34 27.44
CA CYS A 1159 -26.64 -21.62 27.46
C CYS A 1159 -27.18 -21.48 28.90
N PRO A 1160 -27.49 -20.27 29.38
CA PRO A 1160 -28.05 -20.10 30.71
C PRO A 1160 -29.49 -20.65 30.83
N PHE A 1161 -30.22 -20.79 29.73
CA PHE A 1161 -31.63 -21.21 29.74
C PHE A 1161 -31.83 -22.72 29.62
N CYS A 1162 -31.17 -23.36 28.66
CA CYS A 1162 -31.35 -24.80 28.40
C CYS A 1162 -30.13 -25.64 28.76
N ARG A 1163 -29.09 -25.02 29.32
CA ARG A 1163 -27.81 -25.66 29.70
C ARG A 1163 -27.09 -26.38 28.55
N ALA A 1164 -27.52 -26.17 27.30
CA ALA A 1164 -26.84 -26.70 26.13
C ALA A 1164 -25.40 -26.18 26.08
N ASN A 1165 -24.46 -27.08 25.83
CA ASN A 1165 -23.06 -26.77 25.66
C ASN A 1165 -22.66 -26.84 24.18
N ALA A 1166 -21.78 -25.95 23.75
CA ALA A 1166 -21.27 -25.89 22.39
C ALA A 1166 -19.85 -25.30 22.37
N ASP A 1167 -19.16 -25.46 21.24
CA ASP A 1167 -17.97 -24.65 20.95
C ASP A 1167 -18.42 -23.24 20.57
N ALA A 1168 -17.94 -22.24 21.30
CA ALA A 1168 -18.39 -20.85 21.17
C ALA A 1168 -18.10 -20.28 19.77
N ASP A 1169 -16.96 -20.64 19.17
CA ASP A 1169 -16.55 -20.14 17.85
C ASP A 1169 -17.42 -20.80 16.76
N ILE A 1170 -17.70 -22.11 16.87
CA ILE A 1170 -18.57 -22.83 15.92
C ILE A 1170 -20.02 -22.32 15.99
N GLN A 1171 -20.51 -22.03 17.19
CA GLN A 1171 -21.84 -21.46 17.35
C GLN A 1171 -21.93 -20.04 16.77
N ALA A 1172 -20.89 -19.23 16.94
CA ALA A 1172 -20.79 -17.93 16.32
C ALA A 1172 -20.81 -18.04 14.78
N SER A 1173 -20.01 -18.96 14.19
CA SER A 1173 -20.02 -19.20 12.73
C SER A 1173 -21.38 -19.64 12.20
N GLN A 1174 -22.12 -20.47 12.94
CA GLN A 1174 -23.48 -20.86 12.59
C GLN A 1174 -24.43 -19.65 12.60
N THR A 1175 -24.32 -18.81 13.61
CA THR A 1175 -25.18 -17.63 13.77
C THR A 1175 -24.93 -16.63 12.66
N ILE A 1176 -23.67 -16.39 12.29
CA ILE A 1176 -23.27 -15.53 11.17
C ILE A 1176 -23.92 -15.96 9.85
N ALA A 1177 -23.90 -17.26 9.53
CA ALA A 1177 -24.53 -17.81 8.32
C ALA A 1177 -26.05 -17.54 8.29
N LEU A 1178 -26.73 -17.76 9.43
CA LEU A 1178 -28.17 -17.54 9.56
C LEU A 1178 -28.55 -16.05 9.50
N LEU A 1179 -27.75 -15.18 10.13
CA LEU A 1179 -27.88 -13.72 10.05
C LEU A 1179 -27.92 -13.22 8.62
N ARG A 1180 -27.09 -13.79 7.74
CA ARG A 1180 -27.06 -13.35 6.35
C ARG A 1180 -28.35 -13.68 5.61
N TYR A 1181 -28.86 -14.90 5.77
CA TYR A 1181 -30.10 -15.33 5.13
C TYR A 1181 -31.26 -14.39 5.46
N VAL A 1182 -31.48 -14.13 6.74
CA VAL A 1182 -32.61 -13.30 7.19
C VAL A 1182 -32.45 -11.85 6.71
N LYS A 1183 -31.22 -11.35 6.55
CA LYS A 1183 -30.95 -10.01 5.97
C LYS A 1183 -31.27 -9.95 4.47
N GLU A 1184 -31.05 -11.01 3.70
CA GLU A 1184 -31.33 -11.04 2.24
C GLU A 1184 -32.84 -11.07 1.93
N GLU A 1185 -33.66 -11.60 2.83
CA GLU A 1185 -35.13 -11.71 2.68
C GLU A 1185 -35.90 -10.37 2.74
N LYS A 1186 -35.26 -9.24 3.08
CA LYS A 1186 -35.77 -7.84 3.02
C LYS A 1186 -37.20 -7.56 3.58
N LYS A 1187 -37.79 -8.43 4.41
CA LYS A 1187 -39.25 -8.38 4.73
C LYS A 1187 -39.66 -8.30 6.21
N VAL A 1188 -38.78 -8.04 7.20
CA VAL A 1188 -39.23 -7.98 8.60
C VAL A 1188 -38.49 -6.93 9.42
N GLU A 1189 -39.26 -6.10 10.16
CA GLU A 1189 -38.77 -5.11 11.13
C GLU A 1189 -38.25 -5.76 12.43
N ASP A 1190 -38.43 -7.07 12.61
CA ASP A 1190 -37.89 -7.86 13.72
C ASP A 1190 -37.20 -9.16 13.23
N TYR A 1191 -35.87 -9.09 13.14
CA TYR A 1191 -34.98 -10.16 12.69
C TYR A 1191 -35.11 -11.44 13.55
N PHE A 1192 -35.36 -11.32 14.86
CA PHE A 1192 -35.32 -12.45 15.80
C PHE A 1192 -36.61 -13.30 15.79
N GLU A 1193 -37.74 -12.65 15.55
CA GLU A 1193 -39.07 -13.29 15.46
C GLU A 1193 -39.11 -14.38 14.38
N ARG A 1194 -38.49 -14.10 13.22
CA ARG A 1194 -38.43 -15.05 12.09
C ARG A 1194 -37.43 -16.18 12.34
N PHE A 1195 -36.37 -15.90 13.09
CA PHE A 1195 -35.40 -16.91 13.51
C PHE A 1195 -36.04 -17.98 14.41
N ARG A 1196 -36.96 -17.59 15.28
CA ARG A 1196 -37.74 -18.52 16.12
C ARG A 1196 -38.64 -19.44 15.29
N LYS A 1197 -39.15 -18.95 14.15
CA LYS A 1197 -40.04 -19.68 13.23
C LYS A 1197 -39.34 -20.75 12.37
N LEU A 1198 -38.01 -20.70 12.23
CA LEU A 1198 -37.26 -21.72 11.50
C LEU A 1198 -37.42 -23.10 12.17
N LYS A 1199 -38.08 -24.05 11.53
CA LYS A 1199 -38.24 -25.43 12.03
C LYS A 1199 -36.98 -26.26 11.72
N ASN A 1200 -36.71 -27.30 12.51
CA ASN A 1200 -35.63 -28.28 12.28
C ASN A 1200 -34.17 -27.80 12.38
N ILE A 1201 -33.85 -26.72 13.11
CA ILE A 1201 -32.48 -26.51 13.59
C ILE A 1201 -32.19 -27.51 14.74
N LYS A 1202 -32.04 -28.80 14.44
CA LYS A 1202 -31.56 -29.79 15.41
C LYS A 1202 -30.08 -29.53 15.66
N VAL A 1203 -29.75 -28.68 16.63
CA VAL A 1203 -28.34 -28.50 17.05
C VAL A 1203 -27.78 -29.72 17.79
N LEU A 1204 -28.61 -30.64 18.30
CA LEU A 1204 -28.12 -31.83 19.01
C LEU A 1204 -28.95 -33.06 18.65
N GLY A 1205 -28.64 -33.66 17.49
CA GLY A 1205 -29.30 -34.88 17.01
C GLY A 1205 -28.38 -35.94 16.40
N GLN A 1206 -27.05 -35.77 16.44
CA GLN A 1206 -26.09 -36.75 15.93
C GLN A 1206 -24.88 -36.98 16.87
N MET A 1207 -25.07 -36.91 18.19
CA MET A 1207 -24.04 -37.33 19.16
C MET A 1207 -24.20 -38.80 19.63
N LYS A 1208 -25.09 -39.59 19.02
CA LYS A 1208 -25.26 -41.03 19.34
C LYS A 1208 -24.63 -42.00 18.32
N LYS A 1209 -24.02 -41.53 17.23
CA LYS A 1209 -23.47 -42.39 16.15
C LYS A 1209 -22.10 -41.95 15.59
N ILE A 1210 -21.32 -41.23 16.39
CA ILE A 1210 -19.85 -41.11 16.30
C ILE A 1210 -19.32 -41.66 17.62
#